data_AF-A0A919R879-F1
#
_entry.id   AF-A0A919R879-F1
#
_cell.length_a   1.000
_cell.length_b   1.000
_cell.length_c   1.000
_cell.angle_alpha   90.00
_cell.angle_beta   90.00
_cell.angle_gamma   90.00
#
_symmetry.space_group_name_H-M   'P 1'
#
loop_
_entity.id
_entity.type
_entity.pdbx_description
1 polymer ?
#
loop_
_entity_poly.entity_id
_entity_poly.type
_entity_poly.pdbx_seq_one_letter_code
_entity_poly.pdbx_strand_id
1 'polypeptide(L)'
;MGIKEGVRQQLAVRFGVLLPHLNERQRRLMLATEAGLLGHGGVRAVARAAGASETTVRRGLLELDTGSAPLGRGRVRRQGGGRKRLTERDPQLLAALMALVEPDERGDPMSPLRWTTKSLRKLAAELARQGHPVSPGSVGKLLRASGFSLQGTAKTLEGKQHPDRDAQFRYINEQVKQFQAAGEPVISVDAKKKEMLGRLPNAGREWRPKGEPIEVEDHSFFTGPKGETAIPYGVYDLTADVGWVSVGVDHDTSAFAVATIRRWWQARGRLDYPAATRLLVTADAGGSNSYRYRAWKAELAALAAETQLAITVCHFPPGTSKWNKIEHRLFSQITMNWRGRPLTSHEVVVNTIASTTTRTGLRIHAELDLNAYPLGVAISKARMQALPIELHPVRGTWNYTLRPAPTDQTAAPVPFTTAERATVLELLDDPRLTGMTSGDLDALAEKLATAQRAQWEQQRYEARGGPRRQRPGTHGKKPLLNGRDRILVTLLYQRRVCSQRVLREMLEINDRTMSQVITDTRVLLRENKVSIEPTTLLFSTPDELLAYLRTGDLASRSRELLPETLSDPALTGMSRTDLAVLVDRLALRQAARVERRRHQQRGGARQLGTRGGIFPQKIGDAERVLAAVLFHRRVCTGEVLAELFQVSRRTIGNALLDVRLLLEEDGFHLKPAPRKHRTVDALLASVPQQGNPPR
;
A
#
# COMPACT_ATOMS: atom_id res chain seq x y z
N MET A 1 -20.93 90.99 25.94
CA MET A 1 -22.00 90.13 26.51
C MET A 1 -21.41 88.78 26.90
N GLY A 2 -21.49 88.40 28.18
CA GLY A 2 -21.07 87.05 28.62
C GLY A 2 -22.19 86.04 28.41
N ILE A 3 -21.86 84.81 28.02
CA ILE A 3 -22.82 83.69 27.92
C ILE A 3 -23.47 83.48 29.29
N LYS A 4 -24.82 83.50 29.33
CA LYS A 4 -25.62 83.38 30.56
C LYS A 4 -25.28 82.11 31.33
N GLU A 5 -25.27 82.18 32.66
CA GLU A 5 -24.87 81.06 33.52
C GLU A 5 -25.75 79.81 33.35
N GLY A 6 -27.06 80.00 33.15
CA GLY A 6 -27.98 78.89 32.87
C GLY A 6 -27.63 78.08 31.61
N VAL A 7 -27.06 78.72 30.59
CA VAL A 7 -26.60 78.04 29.37
C VAL A 7 -25.36 77.18 29.66
N ARG A 8 -24.46 77.66 30.52
CA ARG A 8 -23.27 76.89 30.92
C ARG A 8 -23.63 75.66 31.74
N GLN A 9 -24.61 75.76 32.63
CA GLN A 9 -25.11 74.61 33.38
C GLN A 9 -25.74 73.55 32.47
N GLN A 10 -26.53 73.96 31.48
CA GLN A 10 -27.11 73.05 30.49
C GLN A 10 -26.04 72.31 29.67
N LEU A 11 -24.99 73.02 29.24
CA LEU A 11 -23.85 72.40 28.55
C LEU A 11 -23.15 71.36 29.44
N ALA A 12 -22.91 71.68 30.71
CA ALA A 12 -22.24 70.76 31.64
C ALA A 12 -23.04 69.45 31.84
N VAL A 13 -24.36 69.54 32.00
CA VAL A 13 -25.24 68.36 32.10
C VAL A 13 -25.20 67.54 30.82
N ARG A 14 -25.36 68.19 29.65
CA ARG A 14 -25.34 67.52 28.35
C ARG A 14 -24.02 66.81 28.08
N PHE A 15 -22.89 67.44 28.40
CA PHE A 15 -21.57 66.86 28.20
C PHE A 15 -21.25 65.73 29.19
N GLY A 16 -21.69 65.84 30.45
CA GLY A 16 -21.55 64.77 31.44
C GLY A 16 -22.22 63.46 31.00
N VAL A 17 -23.38 63.55 30.33
CA VAL A 17 -24.11 62.38 29.82
C VAL A 17 -23.53 61.87 28.51
N LEU A 18 -23.31 62.75 27.51
CA LEU A 18 -23.02 62.29 26.15
C LEU A 18 -21.55 61.96 25.92
N LEU A 19 -20.60 62.72 26.47
CA LEU A 19 -19.18 62.55 26.14
C LEU A 19 -18.66 61.13 26.42
N PRO A 20 -18.96 60.47 27.55
CA PRO A 20 -18.48 59.10 27.82
C PRO A 20 -18.75 58.09 26.71
N HIS A 21 -19.88 58.24 26.00
CA HIS A 21 -20.32 57.30 24.96
C HIS A 21 -19.80 57.62 23.54
N LEU A 22 -19.10 58.74 23.37
CA LEU A 22 -18.63 59.21 22.07
C LEU A 22 -17.13 58.95 21.90
N ASN A 23 -16.71 58.59 20.68
CA ASN A 23 -15.30 58.50 20.31
C ASN A 23 -14.66 59.90 20.14
N GLU A 24 -13.32 59.96 20.04
CA GLU A 24 -12.54 61.21 20.00
C GLU A 24 -13.02 62.21 18.93
N ARG A 25 -13.41 61.73 17.74
CA ARG A 25 -13.92 62.59 16.66
C ARG A 25 -15.34 63.06 16.95
N GLN A 26 -16.21 62.15 17.38
CA GLN A 26 -17.60 62.47 17.72
C GLN A 26 -17.68 63.53 18.84
N ARG A 27 -16.86 63.40 19.89
CA ARG A 27 -16.74 64.41 20.95
C ARG A 27 -16.37 65.77 20.37
N ARG A 28 -15.33 65.84 19.55
CA ARG A 28 -14.85 67.09 18.94
C ARG A 28 -15.91 67.78 18.05
N LEU A 29 -16.66 67.02 17.24
CA LEU A 29 -17.73 67.58 16.40
C LEU A 29 -18.93 68.08 17.23
N MET A 30 -19.29 67.33 18.28
CA MET A 30 -20.35 67.75 19.22
C MET A 30 -19.99 69.07 19.91
N LEU A 31 -18.78 69.17 20.45
CA LEU A 31 -18.30 70.40 21.10
C LEU A 31 -18.26 71.58 20.12
N ALA A 32 -17.82 71.35 18.89
CA ALA A 32 -17.78 72.39 17.88
C ALA A 32 -19.18 72.89 17.49
N THR A 33 -20.15 72.00 17.37
CA THR A 33 -21.54 72.35 17.05
C THR A 33 -22.12 73.28 18.13
N GLU A 34 -21.95 72.93 19.40
CA GLU A 34 -22.40 73.78 20.53
C GLU A 34 -21.65 75.12 20.57
N ALA A 35 -20.35 75.12 20.27
CA ALA A 35 -19.56 76.35 20.25
C ALA A 35 -19.99 77.30 19.11
N GLY A 36 -20.36 76.75 17.95
CA GLY A 36 -20.86 77.51 16.81
C GLY A 36 -22.22 78.16 17.09
N LEU A 37 -23.15 77.41 17.71
CA LEU A 37 -24.48 77.92 18.09
C LEU A 37 -24.43 79.09 19.09
N LEU A 38 -23.40 79.13 19.93
CA LEU A 38 -23.22 80.17 20.96
C LEU A 38 -22.49 81.42 20.44
N GLY A 39 -21.92 81.37 19.23
CA GLY A 39 -21.23 82.51 18.62
C GLY A 39 -20.05 83.04 19.45
N HIS A 40 -19.98 84.36 19.63
CA HIS A 40 -18.84 85.01 20.27
C HIS A 40 -18.68 84.58 21.75
N GLY A 41 -17.54 83.96 22.07
CA GLY A 41 -17.27 83.38 23.40
C GLY A 41 -17.69 81.91 23.58
N GLY A 42 -18.36 81.31 22.59
CA GLY A 42 -18.85 79.93 22.63
C GLY A 42 -17.74 78.90 22.82
N VAL A 43 -16.61 79.07 22.13
CA VAL A 43 -15.42 78.20 22.25
C VAL A 43 -14.94 78.07 23.69
N ARG A 44 -14.80 79.19 24.40
CA ARG A 44 -14.31 79.24 25.78
C ARG A 44 -15.32 78.65 26.76
N ALA A 45 -16.61 78.92 26.55
CA ALA A 45 -17.68 78.37 27.38
C ALA A 45 -17.80 76.84 27.23
N VAL A 46 -17.76 76.34 25.99
CA VAL A 46 -17.84 74.90 25.70
C VAL A 46 -16.61 74.16 26.19
N ALA A 47 -15.41 74.68 25.95
CA ALA A 47 -14.17 74.09 26.44
C ALA A 47 -14.18 73.92 27.97
N ARG A 48 -14.62 74.97 28.69
CA ARG A 48 -14.72 74.93 30.16
C ARG A 48 -15.79 73.96 30.65
N ALA A 49 -16.97 73.91 30.02
CA ALA A 49 -18.04 73.00 30.40
C ALA A 49 -17.72 71.52 30.11
N ALA A 50 -16.94 71.25 29.06
CA ALA A 50 -16.57 69.90 28.65
C ALA A 50 -15.25 69.37 29.27
N GLY A 51 -14.51 70.22 29.98
CA GLY A 51 -13.14 69.90 30.43
C GLY A 51 -12.17 69.67 29.27
N ALA A 52 -12.39 70.31 28.12
CA ALA A 52 -11.61 70.15 26.91
C ALA A 52 -10.74 71.39 26.63
N SER A 53 -9.69 71.23 25.82
CA SER A 53 -8.89 72.39 25.38
C SER A 53 -9.65 73.23 24.34
N GLU A 54 -9.56 74.56 24.44
CA GLU A 54 -10.13 75.48 23.43
C GLU A 54 -9.62 75.16 22.01
N THR A 55 -8.38 74.69 21.87
CA THR A 55 -7.83 74.28 20.56
C THR A 55 -8.57 73.09 19.97
N THR A 56 -9.07 72.16 20.80
CA THR A 56 -9.86 71.02 20.34
C THR A 56 -11.21 71.46 19.80
N VAL A 57 -11.84 72.42 20.48
CA VAL A 57 -13.13 73.00 20.06
C VAL A 57 -12.98 73.82 18.77
N ARG A 58 -11.95 74.68 18.68
CA ARG A 58 -11.63 75.44 17.45
C ARG A 58 -11.32 74.53 16.27
N ARG A 59 -10.57 73.45 16.51
CA ARG A 59 -10.28 72.46 15.47
C ARG A 59 -11.55 71.77 14.98
N GLY A 60 -12.49 71.45 15.87
CA GLY A 60 -13.78 70.91 15.46
C GLY A 60 -14.61 71.90 14.64
N LEU A 61 -14.58 73.21 14.98
CA LEU A 61 -15.25 74.25 14.19
C LEU A 61 -14.67 74.35 12.78
N LEU A 62 -13.34 74.40 12.66
CA LEU A 62 -12.64 74.33 11.37
C LEU A 62 -13.00 73.04 10.59
N GLU A 63 -13.14 71.90 11.26
CA GLU A 63 -13.55 70.64 10.61
C GLU A 63 -15.01 70.67 10.11
N LEU A 64 -15.91 71.41 10.78
CA LEU A 64 -17.30 71.63 10.35
C LEU A 64 -17.38 72.65 9.21
N ASP A 65 -16.68 73.79 9.33
CA ASP A 65 -16.67 74.87 8.32
C ASP A 65 -16.07 74.43 6.99
N THR A 66 -15.09 73.51 7.03
CA THR A 66 -14.47 72.95 5.82
C THR A 66 -15.34 71.91 5.10
N GLY A 67 -16.55 71.60 5.59
CA GLY A 67 -17.46 70.66 4.93
C GLY A 67 -16.93 69.24 4.81
N SER A 68 -16.03 68.82 5.71
CA SER A 68 -15.35 67.52 5.64
C SER A 68 -16.36 66.36 5.64
N ALA A 69 -16.44 65.60 4.54
CA ALA A 69 -17.34 64.46 4.41
C ALA A 69 -17.23 63.44 5.59
N PRO A 70 -18.31 62.72 5.94
CA PRO A 70 -18.27 61.68 6.97
C PRO A 70 -17.17 60.66 6.66
N LEU A 71 -16.28 60.39 7.62
CA LEU A 71 -15.34 59.27 7.52
C LEU A 71 -16.14 57.96 7.44
N GLY A 72 -15.69 57.00 6.62
CA GLY A 72 -16.35 55.70 6.47
C GLY A 72 -16.60 55.00 7.83
N ARG A 73 -17.66 54.18 7.91
CA ARG A 73 -18.15 53.52 9.14
C ARG A 73 -16.98 53.01 10.00
N GLY A 74 -16.92 53.48 11.25
CA GLY A 74 -15.93 53.04 12.25
C GLY A 74 -14.56 53.73 12.22
N ARG A 75 -14.27 54.64 11.28
CA ARG A 75 -13.00 55.38 11.27
C ARG A 75 -13.05 56.66 12.11
N VAL A 76 -12.12 56.76 13.06
CA VAL A 76 -11.93 57.94 13.93
C VAL A 76 -10.91 58.92 13.33
N ARG A 77 -9.95 58.46 12.53
CA ARG A 77 -8.85 59.26 11.96
C ARG A 77 -8.85 59.24 10.43
N ARG A 78 -8.33 60.31 9.81
CA ARG A 78 -8.10 60.39 8.35
C ARG A 78 -7.07 59.35 7.90
N GLN A 79 -7.11 59.01 6.62
CA GLN A 79 -6.11 58.14 5.99
C GLN A 79 -4.70 58.72 6.25
N GLY A 80 -3.78 57.88 6.73
CA GLY A 80 -2.44 58.30 7.16
C GLY A 80 -2.29 58.62 8.67
N GLY A 81 -3.39 58.70 9.44
CA GLY A 81 -3.36 59.02 10.89
C GLY A 81 -3.02 57.86 11.84
N GLY A 82 -2.42 56.78 11.32
CA GLY A 82 -2.07 55.55 12.06
C GLY A 82 -0.59 55.47 12.40
N ARG A 83 -0.19 54.44 13.16
CA ARG A 83 1.22 54.14 13.41
C ARG A 83 1.93 53.89 12.08
N LYS A 84 2.98 54.65 11.80
CA LYS A 84 3.83 54.52 10.60
C LYS A 84 4.31 53.07 10.44
N ARG A 85 4.43 52.61 9.20
CA ARG A 85 4.88 51.23 8.91
C ARG A 85 6.31 51.04 9.40
N LEU A 86 6.68 49.81 9.77
CA LEU A 86 8.02 49.53 10.31
C LEU A 86 9.13 49.91 9.32
N THR A 87 8.87 49.74 8.02
CA THR A 87 9.73 50.15 6.89
C THR A 87 9.83 51.66 6.69
N GLU A 88 8.89 52.45 7.23
CA GLU A 88 8.96 53.92 7.22
C GLU A 88 9.78 54.46 8.41
N ARG A 89 9.86 53.67 9.50
CA ARG A 89 10.69 54.01 10.67
C ARG A 89 12.13 53.56 10.50
N ASP A 90 12.33 52.46 9.78
CA ASP A 90 13.63 51.88 9.46
C ASP A 90 13.68 51.56 7.96
N PRO A 91 14.12 52.53 7.14
CA PRO A 91 14.17 52.37 5.68
C PRO A 91 15.11 51.26 5.22
N GLN A 92 16.12 50.92 6.01
CA GLN A 92 17.14 49.92 5.67
C GLN A 92 16.76 48.50 6.08
N LEU A 93 15.76 48.32 6.97
CA LEU A 93 15.28 47.02 7.43
C LEU A 93 14.96 46.04 6.29
N LEU A 94 14.32 46.51 5.22
CA LEU A 94 13.96 45.64 4.09
C LEU A 94 15.21 45.18 3.34
N ALA A 95 16.16 46.07 3.09
CA ALA A 95 17.42 45.75 2.42
C ALA A 95 18.27 44.79 3.27
N ALA A 96 18.39 45.03 4.58
CA ALA A 96 19.08 44.13 5.50
C ALA A 96 18.42 42.74 5.58
N LEU A 97 17.07 42.69 5.54
CA LEU A 97 16.33 41.42 5.49
C LEU A 97 16.61 40.67 4.19
N MET A 98 16.62 41.36 3.05
CA MET A 98 16.93 40.74 1.75
C MET A 98 18.37 40.23 1.71
N ALA A 99 19.36 40.98 2.20
CA ALA A 99 20.75 40.53 2.29
C ALA A 99 20.94 39.27 3.16
N LEU A 100 20.07 39.04 4.16
CA LEU A 100 20.09 37.81 4.98
C LEU A 100 19.46 36.59 4.31
N VAL A 101 18.62 36.82 3.30
CA VAL A 101 17.89 35.83 2.52
C VAL A 101 18.58 35.57 1.17
N GLU A 102 19.36 36.53 0.68
CA GLU A 102 20.20 36.51 -0.52
C GLU A 102 21.65 36.85 -0.13
N PRO A 103 22.39 35.94 0.54
CA PRO A 103 23.82 36.15 0.73
C PRO A 103 24.52 35.83 -0.60
N ASP A 104 24.98 36.89 -1.28
CA ASP A 104 25.87 36.93 -2.47
C ASP A 104 25.20 37.38 -3.79
N GLU A 105 25.16 38.70 -4.03
CA GLU A 105 25.28 39.28 -5.36
C GLU A 105 26.55 40.16 -5.42
N ARG A 106 27.69 39.54 -5.74
CA ARG A 106 28.65 40.26 -6.60
C ARG A 106 28.35 39.85 -8.04
N GLY A 107 27.38 40.54 -8.62
CA GLY A 107 27.20 40.68 -10.06
C GLY A 107 26.44 39.55 -10.76
N ASP A 108 25.11 39.54 -10.67
CA ASP A 108 24.22 39.24 -11.80
C ASP A 108 22.76 39.60 -11.41
N PRO A 109 22.07 40.56 -12.06
CA PRO A 109 20.69 40.94 -11.75
C PRO A 109 19.62 39.87 -12.06
N MET A 110 20.02 38.67 -12.52
CA MET A 110 19.14 37.67 -13.13
C MET A 110 19.32 36.23 -12.58
N SER A 111 19.53 36.05 -11.27
CA SER A 111 19.57 34.70 -10.67
C SER A 111 18.21 34.26 -10.07
N PRO A 112 17.57 33.16 -10.54
CA PRO A 112 16.17 32.83 -10.22
C PRO A 112 15.95 31.98 -8.94
N LEU A 113 16.95 31.81 -8.07
CA LEU A 113 16.83 30.92 -6.90
C LEU A 113 16.92 31.68 -5.56
N ARG A 114 15.78 32.26 -5.16
CA ARG A 114 15.59 32.93 -3.88
C ARG A 114 15.13 31.96 -2.79
N TRP A 115 16.03 31.48 -1.91
CA TRP A 115 15.65 30.60 -0.80
C TRP A 115 16.50 30.82 0.45
N THR A 116 15.89 30.68 1.63
CA THR A 116 16.58 30.71 2.93
C THR A 116 16.12 29.55 3.79
N THR A 117 17.06 28.90 4.49
CA THR A 117 16.78 27.85 5.48
C THR A 117 16.66 28.40 6.90
N LYS A 118 16.83 29.72 7.08
CA LYS A 118 16.77 30.37 8.40
C LYS A 118 15.31 30.56 8.83
N SER A 119 15.00 30.21 10.07
CA SER A 119 13.66 30.45 10.64
C SER A 119 13.39 31.95 10.84
N LEU A 120 12.12 32.35 10.88
CA LEU A 120 11.73 33.76 11.13
C LEU A 120 12.32 34.32 12.44
N ARG A 121 12.50 33.48 13.47
CA ARG A 121 13.15 33.87 14.73
C ARG A 121 14.64 34.14 14.55
N LYS A 122 15.32 33.32 13.74
CA LYS A 122 16.74 33.48 13.45
C LYS A 122 17.02 34.71 12.58
N LEU A 123 16.15 34.99 11.60
CA LEU A 123 16.20 36.22 10.79
C LEU A 123 15.96 37.46 11.65
N ALA A 124 14.98 37.43 12.55
CA ALA A 124 14.71 38.55 13.46
C ALA A 124 15.87 38.83 14.43
N ALA A 125 16.50 37.78 14.98
CA ALA A 125 17.66 37.91 15.86
C ALA A 125 18.88 38.48 15.12
N GLU A 126 19.11 38.05 13.88
CA GLU A 126 20.22 38.54 13.06
C GLU A 126 20.01 40.00 12.62
N LEU A 127 18.78 40.38 12.26
CA LEU A 127 18.43 41.77 11.99
C LEU A 127 18.59 42.66 13.22
N ALA A 128 18.19 42.17 14.40
CA ALA A 128 18.42 42.89 15.65
C ALA A 128 19.92 43.08 15.93
N ARG A 129 20.78 42.09 15.62
CA ARG A 129 22.23 42.20 15.72
C ARG A 129 22.84 43.20 14.73
N GLN A 130 22.20 43.41 13.58
CA GLN A 130 22.59 44.40 12.56
C GLN A 130 22.01 45.81 12.82
N GLY A 131 21.35 46.04 13.96
CA GLY A 131 20.80 47.34 14.33
C GLY A 131 19.33 47.57 13.93
N HIS A 132 18.66 46.54 13.41
CA HIS A 132 17.27 46.58 12.94
C HIS A 132 16.34 45.73 13.84
N PRO A 133 15.93 46.22 15.03
CA PRO A 133 15.13 45.44 15.97
C PRO A 133 13.72 45.17 15.42
N VAL A 134 13.43 43.90 15.14
CA VAL A 134 12.17 43.46 14.50
C VAL A 134 11.63 42.18 15.13
N SER A 135 10.30 42.03 15.19
CA SER A 135 9.67 40.80 15.67
C SER A 135 9.64 39.72 14.58
N PRO A 136 9.67 38.42 14.91
CA PRO A 136 9.55 37.33 13.93
C PRO A 136 8.26 37.41 13.08
N GLY A 137 7.16 37.90 13.67
CA GLY A 137 5.90 38.10 12.96
C GLY A 137 5.96 39.23 11.92
N SER A 138 6.72 40.30 12.21
CA SER A 138 6.97 41.38 11.24
C SER A 138 7.86 40.91 10.09
N VAL A 139 8.90 40.10 10.38
CA VAL A 139 9.74 39.47 9.34
C VAL A 139 8.90 38.62 8.39
N GLY A 140 7.99 37.80 8.92
CA GLY A 140 7.10 36.97 8.08
C GLY A 140 6.16 37.79 7.19
N LYS A 141 5.70 38.96 7.65
CA LYS A 141 4.89 39.88 6.82
C LYS A 141 5.72 40.54 5.73
N LEU A 142 6.95 40.95 6.03
CA LEU A 142 7.86 41.56 5.06
C LEU A 142 8.26 40.56 3.98
N LEU A 143 8.60 39.32 4.34
CA LEU A 143 8.91 38.25 3.39
C LEU A 143 7.75 37.97 2.43
N ARG A 144 6.51 37.88 2.95
CA ARG A 144 5.32 37.70 2.10
C ARG A 144 5.08 38.88 1.16
N ALA A 145 5.29 40.10 1.63
CA ALA A 145 5.20 41.30 0.80
C ALA A 145 6.27 41.34 -0.30
N SER A 146 7.45 40.77 -0.03
CA SER A 146 8.55 40.60 -1.00
C SER A 146 8.43 39.35 -1.88
N GLY A 147 7.27 38.69 -1.90
CA GLY A 147 7.01 37.52 -2.77
C GLY A 147 7.52 36.18 -2.23
N PHE A 148 8.09 36.13 -1.03
CA PHE A 148 8.49 34.87 -0.41
C PHE A 148 7.29 34.16 0.22
N SER A 149 7.22 32.85 0.00
CA SER A 149 6.26 31.97 0.63
C SER A 149 6.97 30.75 1.18
N LEU A 150 6.37 30.09 2.16
CA LEU A 150 6.95 28.88 2.74
C LEU A 150 6.78 27.74 1.72
N GLN A 151 7.84 27.46 0.97
CA GLN A 151 7.85 26.39 -0.03
C GLN A 151 8.54 25.15 0.57
N GLY A 152 7.86 24.01 0.56
CA GLY A 152 8.49 22.70 0.82
C GLY A 152 9.06 22.12 -0.47
N THR A 153 10.01 21.19 -0.38
CA THR A 153 10.41 20.37 -1.53
C THR A 153 9.19 19.57 -2.02
N ALA A 154 8.64 19.98 -3.15
CA ALA A 154 7.55 19.26 -3.80
C ALA A 154 8.15 18.11 -4.62
N LYS A 155 7.84 16.87 -4.24
CA LYS A 155 8.08 15.70 -5.11
C LYS A 155 7.08 15.79 -6.28
N THR A 156 7.39 16.57 -7.31
CA THR A 156 6.53 16.84 -8.48
C THR A 156 6.79 15.93 -9.67
N LEU A 157 7.82 15.07 -9.61
CA LEU A 157 8.02 13.98 -10.58
C LEU A 157 7.10 12.78 -10.27
N GLU A 158 5.80 13.02 -10.12
CA GLU A 158 4.79 11.97 -10.19
C GLU A 158 4.24 11.98 -11.62
N GLY A 159 4.24 10.81 -12.27
CA GLY A 159 3.89 10.63 -13.67
C GLY A 159 2.49 11.18 -14.04
N LYS A 160 2.26 11.28 -15.36
CA LYS A 160 1.05 11.82 -16.03
C LYS A 160 -0.16 11.95 -15.10
N GLN A 161 -0.61 13.19 -14.84
CA GLN A 161 -1.85 13.48 -14.12
C GLN A 161 -2.98 12.62 -14.71
N HIS A 162 -3.42 11.63 -13.95
CA HIS A 162 -4.51 10.78 -14.36
C HIS A 162 -5.79 11.65 -14.35
N PRO A 163 -6.55 11.80 -15.46
CA PRO A 163 -7.76 12.66 -15.57
C PRO A 163 -8.82 12.40 -14.49
N ASP A 164 -8.67 11.24 -13.90
CA ASP A 164 -9.59 10.49 -13.09
C ASP A 164 -9.23 10.60 -11.59
N ARG A 165 -8.12 11.28 -11.26
CA ARG A 165 -7.65 11.46 -9.88
C ARG A 165 -8.72 12.16 -9.02
N ASP A 166 -9.30 13.24 -9.53
CA ASP A 166 -10.26 14.07 -8.78
C ASP A 166 -11.56 13.34 -8.45
N ALA A 167 -12.06 12.51 -9.36
CA ALA A 167 -13.26 11.70 -9.12
C ALA A 167 -13.06 10.75 -7.93
N GLN A 168 -11.88 10.13 -7.81
CA GLN A 168 -11.55 9.27 -6.67
C GLN A 168 -11.44 10.06 -5.37
N PHE A 169 -10.86 11.26 -5.38
CA PHE A 169 -10.79 12.10 -4.19
C PHE A 169 -12.17 12.54 -3.70
N ARG A 170 -13.07 12.92 -4.62
CA ARG A 170 -14.46 13.25 -4.28
C ARG A 170 -15.17 12.04 -3.69
N TYR A 171 -15.03 10.88 -4.31
CA TYR A 171 -15.62 9.63 -3.83
C TYR A 171 -15.16 9.29 -2.40
N ILE A 172 -13.85 9.32 -2.13
CA ILE A 172 -13.31 9.07 -0.78
C ILE A 172 -13.90 10.07 0.22
N ASN A 173 -13.95 11.35 -0.13
CA ASN A 173 -14.48 12.39 0.75
C ASN A 173 -15.98 12.20 1.06
N GLU A 174 -16.77 11.77 0.08
CA GLU A 174 -18.19 11.44 0.25
C GLU A 174 -18.36 10.24 1.19
N GLN A 175 -17.59 9.16 0.99
CA GLN A 175 -17.60 8.00 1.89
C GLN A 175 -17.23 8.40 3.32
N VAL A 176 -16.18 9.21 3.51
CA VAL A 176 -15.77 9.69 4.83
C VAL A 176 -16.91 10.45 5.51
N LYS A 177 -17.53 11.41 4.81
CA LYS A 177 -18.66 12.18 5.35
C LYS A 177 -19.84 11.29 5.74
N GLN A 178 -20.19 10.31 4.91
CA GLN A 178 -21.30 9.40 5.17
C GLN A 178 -21.05 8.52 6.41
N PHE A 179 -19.85 7.96 6.56
CA PHE A 179 -19.51 7.16 7.73
C PHE A 179 -19.48 8.01 9.00
N GLN A 180 -18.89 9.21 8.95
CA GLN A 180 -18.87 10.13 10.08
C GLN A 180 -20.28 10.58 10.50
N ALA A 181 -21.16 10.88 9.54
CA ALA A 181 -22.54 11.25 9.83
C ALA A 181 -23.34 10.10 10.47
N ALA A 182 -22.99 8.85 10.15
CA ALA A 182 -23.59 7.66 10.75
C ALA A 182 -22.94 7.26 12.10
N GLY A 183 -21.94 8.00 12.58
CA GLY A 183 -21.19 7.65 13.80
C GLY A 183 -20.29 6.41 13.65
N GLU A 184 -19.99 6.01 12.41
CA GLU A 184 -19.14 4.85 12.10
C GLU A 184 -17.65 5.26 12.05
N PRO A 185 -16.73 4.37 12.44
CA PRO A 185 -15.29 4.65 12.44
C PRO A 185 -14.73 4.87 11.03
N VAL A 186 -13.84 5.85 10.92
CA VAL A 186 -13.09 6.16 9.69
C VAL A 186 -11.59 6.22 10.01
N ILE A 187 -10.82 5.30 9.43
CA ILE A 187 -9.38 5.21 9.64
C ILE A 187 -8.58 5.41 8.36
N SER A 188 -7.40 5.99 8.51
CA SER A 188 -6.36 6.11 7.50
C SER A 188 -5.18 5.25 7.94
N VAL A 189 -4.72 4.37 7.05
CA VAL A 189 -3.70 3.37 7.38
C VAL A 189 -2.54 3.43 6.39
N ASP A 190 -1.32 3.26 6.90
CA ASP A 190 -0.11 3.18 6.09
C ASP A 190 1.09 2.63 6.88
N ALA A 191 2.13 2.19 6.17
CA ALA A 191 3.40 1.79 6.75
C ALA A 191 4.38 2.97 6.74
N LYS A 192 4.96 3.30 7.89
CA LYS A 192 6.09 4.23 7.93
C LYS A 192 7.33 3.56 7.34
N LYS A 193 8.24 4.36 6.79
CA LYS A 193 9.60 3.92 6.44
C LYS A 193 10.19 3.07 7.58
N LYS A 194 10.75 1.92 7.21
CA LYS A 194 11.49 1.04 8.13
C LYS A 194 12.68 1.79 8.71
N GLU A 195 12.82 1.77 10.02
CA GLU A 195 13.90 2.46 10.73
C GLU A 195 14.93 1.45 11.22
N MET A 196 16.20 1.73 10.95
CA MET A 196 17.30 0.93 11.48
C MET A 196 17.56 1.33 12.92
N LEU A 197 17.62 0.33 13.80
CA LEU A 197 17.96 0.52 15.19
C LEU A 197 19.48 0.57 15.36
N GLY A 198 19.91 1.42 16.30
CA GLY A 198 21.31 1.62 16.64
C GLY A 198 21.60 3.07 17.02
N ARG A 199 22.87 3.35 17.32
CA ARG A 199 23.37 4.72 17.53
C ARG A 199 23.60 5.41 16.19
N LEU A 200 22.61 5.41 15.31
CA LEU A 200 22.72 5.96 13.98
C LEU A 200 22.35 7.46 13.98
N PRO A 201 23.00 8.28 13.13
CA PRO A 201 22.64 9.69 13.01
C PRO A 201 21.22 9.85 12.46
N ASN A 202 20.39 10.61 13.17
CA ASN A 202 19.07 11.05 12.71
C ASN A 202 19.08 12.55 12.44
N ALA A 203 18.59 12.94 11.26
CA ALA A 203 18.59 14.33 10.83
C ALA A 203 17.82 15.23 11.82
N GLY A 204 18.49 16.23 12.37
CA GLY A 204 17.91 17.17 13.34
C GLY A 204 18.94 17.67 14.34
N ARG A 205 18.53 18.60 15.21
CA ARG A 205 19.33 19.07 16.35
C ARG A 205 18.40 19.21 17.55
N GLU A 206 18.82 18.69 18.70
CA GLU A 206 18.15 18.88 19.98
C GLU A 206 19.03 19.68 20.93
N TRP A 207 18.39 20.40 21.85
CA TRP A 207 19.09 21.12 22.92
C TRP A 207 19.55 20.13 23.98
N ARG A 208 20.85 20.18 24.32
CA ARG A 208 21.49 19.40 25.37
C ARG A 208 22.44 20.25 26.20
N PRO A 209 22.80 19.82 27.42
CA PRO A 209 23.86 20.44 28.20
C PRO A 209 25.13 20.60 27.34
N LYS A 210 25.79 21.76 27.51
CA LYS A 210 26.97 22.12 26.73
C LYS A 210 28.10 21.13 27.05
N GLY A 211 28.65 20.47 26.03
CA GLY A 211 29.74 19.49 26.18
C GLY A 211 29.31 18.03 26.18
N GLU A 212 28.01 17.74 26.09
CA GLU A 212 27.47 16.36 26.15
C GLU A 212 26.70 15.97 24.85
N PRO A 213 27.36 15.94 23.68
CA PRO A 213 26.72 15.47 22.45
C PRO A 213 26.39 13.97 22.55
N ILE A 214 25.34 13.53 21.86
CA ILE A 214 25.09 12.09 21.69
C ILE A 214 26.10 11.54 20.70
N GLU A 215 26.92 10.60 21.15
CA GLU A 215 27.81 9.85 20.28
C GLU A 215 27.00 8.93 19.36
N VAL A 216 27.20 9.09 18.05
CA VAL A 216 26.59 8.30 16.99
C VAL A 216 27.68 7.64 16.16
N GLU A 217 27.40 6.45 15.65
CA GLU A 217 28.31 5.69 14.80
C GLU A 217 28.42 6.32 13.41
N ASP A 218 29.64 6.37 12.88
CA ASP A 218 29.92 7.02 11.61
C ASP A 218 29.34 6.20 10.44
N HIS A 219 28.67 6.88 9.51
CA HIS A 219 27.83 6.26 8.47
C HIS A 219 28.58 5.33 7.49
N SER A 220 29.91 5.31 7.52
CA SER A 220 30.78 4.71 6.52
C SER A 220 30.89 3.18 6.59
N PHE A 221 30.51 2.54 7.70
CA PHE A 221 30.60 1.07 7.86
C PHE A 221 29.26 0.31 7.70
N PHE A 222 28.15 1.01 7.47
CA PHE A 222 26.78 0.48 7.65
C PHE A 222 25.93 0.35 6.37
N THR A 223 26.51 0.34 5.18
CA THR A 223 25.83 -0.05 3.93
C THR A 223 25.69 -1.57 3.80
N GLY A 224 25.09 -2.21 4.79
CA GLY A 224 24.69 -3.62 4.75
C GLY A 224 23.47 -3.87 5.65
N PRO A 225 22.72 -4.97 5.45
CA PRO A 225 21.47 -5.29 6.18
C PRO A 225 21.75 -5.74 7.62
N LYS A 226 22.39 -4.87 8.42
CA LYS A 226 23.03 -5.18 9.70
C LYS A 226 22.36 -4.57 10.94
N GLY A 227 21.33 -3.72 10.79
CA GLY A 227 20.57 -3.21 11.94
C GLY A 227 19.32 -4.05 12.21
N GLU A 228 19.04 -4.34 13.48
CA GLU A 228 17.67 -4.65 13.88
C GLU A 228 16.77 -3.53 13.36
N THR A 229 15.62 -3.88 12.80
CA THR A 229 14.77 -2.91 12.12
C THR A 229 13.45 -2.81 12.87
N ALA A 230 12.99 -1.59 13.10
CA ALA A 230 11.64 -1.32 13.53
C ALA A 230 10.77 -1.04 12.30
N ILE A 231 9.59 -1.68 12.24
CA ILE A 231 8.62 -1.51 11.15
C ILE A 231 7.35 -0.88 11.73
N PRO A 232 7.24 0.45 11.76
CA PRO A 232 6.04 1.10 12.30
C PRO A 232 4.91 1.04 11.25
N TYR A 233 3.78 0.44 11.62
CA TYR A 233 2.54 0.51 10.84
C TYR A 233 1.50 1.29 11.63
N GLY A 234 0.86 2.26 10.98
CA GLY A 234 -0.02 3.22 11.63
C GLY A 234 -1.48 3.04 11.26
N VAL A 235 -2.35 3.34 12.23
CA VAL A 235 -3.79 3.56 12.08
C VAL A 235 -4.08 4.94 12.65
N TYR A 236 -4.63 5.83 11.85
CA TYR A 236 -5.07 7.15 12.28
C TYR A 236 -6.58 7.25 12.17
N ASP A 237 -7.25 7.46 13.30
CA ASP A 237 -8.69 7.71 13.35
C ASP A 237 -8.97 9.18 13.01
N LEU A 238 -9.67 9.40 11.90
CA LEU A 238 -9.98 10.74 11.38
C LEU A 238 -11.02 11.47 12.23
N THR A 239 -11.86 10.75 12.96
CA THR A 239 -12.98 11.30 13.72
C THR A 239 -12.55 11.64 15.14
N ALA A 240 -11.77 10.75 15.78
CA ALA A 240 -11.31 10.96 17.16
C ALA A 240 -10.01 11.79 17.26
N ASP A 241 -9.29 12.01 16.14
CA ASP A 241 -7.93 12.57 16.11
C ASP A 241 -6.95 11.79 16.99
N VAL A 242 -7.02 10.46 16.92
CA VAL A 242 -6.18 9.52 17.70
C VAL A 242 -5.40 8.61 16.76
N GLY A 243 -4.14 8.37 17.10
CA GLY A 243 -3.24 7.45 16.42
C GLY A 243 -3.00 6.17 17.18
N TRP A 244 -2.86 5.07 16.45
CA TRP A 244 -2.33 3.81 16.93
C TRP A 244 -1.18 3.37 16.02
N VAL A 245 -0.06 2.93 16.60
CA VAL A 245 1.09 2.43 15.84
C VAL A 245 1.56 1.11 16.41
N SER A 246 1.56 0.06 15.59
CA SER A 246 2.26 -1.18 15.93
C SER A 246 3.67 -1.14 15.35
N VAL A 247 4.67 -1.39 16.19
CA VAL A 247 6.08 -1.47 15.81
C VAL A 247 6.44 -2.93 15.63
N GLY A 248 6.50 -3.39 14.38
CA GLY A 248 6.81 -4.78 14.05
C GLY A 248 8.31 -5.06 14.03
N VAL A 249 8.68 -6.31 14.38
CA VAL A 249 10.07 -6.79 14.38
C VAL A 249 10.42 -7.71 13.19
N ASP A 250 9.41 -8.15 12.42
CA ASP A 250 9.59 -9.15 11.36
C ASP A 250 9.56 -8.57 9.94
N HIS A 251 8.38 -8.49 9.30
CA HIS A 251 8.20 -7.97 7.94
C HIS A 251 6.92 -7.14 7.80
N ASP A 252 7.00 -6.12 6.95
CA ASP A 252 5.84 -5.35 6.50
C ASP A 252 5.03 -6.17 5.48
N THR A 253 4.02 -6.90 5.96
CA THR A 253 3.14 -7.75 5.16
C THR A 253 1.68 -7.33 5.33
N SER A 254 0.81 -7.78 4.42
CA SER A 254 -0.63 -7.55 4.57
C SER A 254 -1.20 -8.08 5.89
N ALA A 255 -0.67 -9.22 6.37
CA ALA A 255 -1.06 -9.78 7.66
C ALA A 255 -0.65 -8.85 8.82
N PHE A 256 0.54 -8.24 8.77
CA PHE A 256 0.98 -7.27 9.79
C PHE A 256 0.12 -5.99 9.77
N ALA A 257 -0.18 -5.48 8.57
CA ALA A 257 -1.05 -4.31 8.41
C ALA A 257 -2.45 -4.55 9.02
N VAL A 258 -3.08 -5.68 8.69
CA VAL A 258 -4.40 -6.02 9.25
C VAL A 258 -4.34 -6.36 10.73
N ALA A 259 -3.27 -7.02 11.21
CA ALA A 259 -3.07 -7.25 12.64
C ALA A 259 -2.96 -5.94 13.42
N THR A 260 -2.37 -4.90 12.84
CA THR A 260 -2.34 -3.56 13.43
C THR A 260 -3.74 -2.97 13.55
N ILE A 261 -4.57 -3.09 12.51
CA ILE A 261 -5.99 -2.66 12.55
C ILE A 261 -6.76 -3.44 13.61
N ARG A 262 -6.55 -4.76 13.68
CA ARG A 262 -7.14 -5.65 14.70
C ARG A 262 -6.80 -5.19 16.11
N ARG A 263 -5.52 -4.95 16.40
CA ARG A 263 -5.04 -4.49 17.71
C ARG A 263 -5.68 -3.15 18.08
N TRP A 264 -5.70 -2.18 17.16
CA TRP A 264 -6.39 -0.91 17.36
C TRP A 264 -7.88 -1.10 17.68
N TRP A 265 -8.58 -1.95 16.92
CA TRP A 265 -10.01 -2.22 17.14
C TRP A 265 -10.28 -2.82 18.52
N GLN A 266 -9.50 -3.83 18.92
CA GLN A 266 -9.67 -4.52 20.20
C GLN A 266 -9.31 -3.61 21.40
N ALA A 267 -8.28 -2.79 21.27
CA ALA A 267 -7.81 -1.94 22.36
C ALA A 267 -8.62 -0.65 22.53
N ARG A 268 -9.06 -0.04 21.42
CA ARG A 268 -9.70 1.29 21.42
C ARG A 268 -10.94 1.37 20.55
N GLY A 269 -10.85 0.96 19.28
CA GLY A 269 -11.91 1.17 18.30
C GLY A 269 -13.29 0.68 18.76
N ARG A 270 -13.39 -0.54 19.31
CA ARG A 270 -14.67 -1.08 19.80
C ARG A 270 -15.25 -0.34 21.01
N LEU A 271 -14.40 0.30 21.81
CA LEU A 271 -14.81 1.09 22.98
C LEU A 271 -15.26 2.49 22.57
N ASP A 272 -14.52 3.09 21.63
CA ASP A 272 -14.81 4.43 21.12
C ASP A 272 -16.03 4.40 20.17
N TYR A 273 -16.34 3.26 19.52
CA TYR A 273 -17.49 3.05 18.64
C TYR A 273 -18.28 1.76 18.96
N PRO A 274 -19.03 1.72 20.08
CA PRO A 274 -19.69 0.50 20.55
C PRO A 274 -20.86 0.03 19.67
N ALA A 275 -21.47 0.93 18.89
CA ALA A 275 -22.59 0.64 18.00
C ALA A 275 -22.19 0.48 16.53
N ALA A 276 -20.88 0.45 16.23
CA ALA A 276 -20.41 0.42 14.86
C ALA A 276 -20.80 -0.90 14.17
N THR A 277 -21.30 -0.78 12.96
CA THR A 277 -21.59 -1.92 12.08
C THR A 277 -20.69 -1.93 10.84
N ARG A 278 -19.98 -0.82 10.59
CA ARG A 278 -19.14 -0.64 9.41
C ARG A 278 -17.84 0.06 9.76
N LEU A 279 -16.78 -0.22 9.00
CA LEU A 279 -15.49 0.45 9.12
C LEU A 279 -15.05 0.96 7.76
N LEU A 280 -14.71 2.24 7.67
CA LEU A 280 -14.09 2.80 6.47
C LEU A 280 -12.57 2.89 6.65
N VAL A 281 -11.84 2.24 5.73
CA VAL A 281 -10.38 2.25 5.66
C VAL A 281 -9.94 3.00 4.41
N THR A 282 -9.22 4.11 4.61
CA THR A 282 -8.50 4.79 3.54
C THR A 282 -7.04 4.37 3.54
N ALA A 283 -6.53 3.98 2.38
CA ALA A 283 -5.18 3.41 2.26
C ALA A 283 -4.51 3.84 0.96
N ASP A 284 -3.19 3.80 0.93
CA ASP A 284 -2.45 4.00 -0.30
C ASP A 284 -2.49 2.77 -1.23
N ALA A 285 -2.03 2.95 -2.46
CA ALA A 285 -2.08 1.92 -3.49
C ALA A 285 -0.86 0.96 -3.47
N GLY A 286 0.12 1.21 -2.59
CA GLY A 286 1.42 0.53 -2.54
C GLY A 286 1.60 -0.35 -1.29
N GLY A 287 2.81 -0.82 -1.04
CA GLY A 287 3.17 -1.47 0.23
C GLY A 287 2.36 -2.73 0.58
N SER A 288 2.25 -3.01 1.88
CA SER A 288 1.52 -4.15 2.47
C SER A 288 0.00 -4.05 2.34
N ASN A 289 -0.54 -2.85 2.14
CA ASN A 289 -1.96 -2.56 1.96
C ASN A 289 -2.35 -2.33 0.48
N SER A 290 -1.54 -2.80 -0.48
CA SER A 290 -1.85 -2.58 -1.89
C SER A 290 -3.15 -3.27 -2.32
N TYR A 291 -3.99 -2.55 -3.06
CA TYR A 291 -5.23 -3.07 -3.67
C TYR A 291 -5.02 -4.29 -4.59
N ARG A 292 -3.79 -4.50 -5.07
CA ARG A 292 -3.40 -5.63 -5.93
C ARG A 292 -3.14 -6.92 -5.14
N TYR A 293 -2.86 -6.80 -3.85
CA TYR A 293 -2.50 -7.95 -3.04
C TYR A 293 -3.74 -8.69 -2.56
N ARG A 294 -3.85 -9.95 -2.95
CA ARG A 294 -4.92 -10.83 -2.50
C ARG A 294 -4.85 -11.08 -0.99
N ALA A 295 -3.63 -11.14 -0.43
CA ALA A 295 -3.41 -11.28 1.00
C ALA A 295 -4.08 -10.14 1.80
N TRP A 296 -3.96 -8.90 1.34
CA TRP A 296 -4.64 -7.75 1.95
C TRP A 296 -6.16 -7.95 2.04
N LYS A 297 -6.78 -8.37 0.94
CA LYS A 297 -8.23 -8.61 0.89
C LYS A 297 -8.66 -9.79 1.76
N ALA A 298 -7.89 -10.88 1.74
CA ALA A 298 -8.19 -12.07 2.54
C ALA A 298 -8.06 -11.82 4.05
N GLU A 299 -7.01 -11.12 4.47
CA GLU A 299 -6.80 -10.76 5.88
C GLU A 299 -7.88 -9.80 6.37
N LEU A 300 -8.27 -8.80 5.57
CA LEU A 300 -9.39 -7.93 5.92
C LEU A 300 -10.74 -8.66 5.95
N ALA A 301 -10.96 -9.65 5.08
CA ALA A 301 -12.17 -10.47 5.11
C ALA A 301 -12.27 -11.27 6.40
N ALA A 302 -11.14 -11.84 6.84
CA ALA A 302 -11.05 -12.50 8.14
C ALA A 302 -11.31 -11.54 9.29
N LEU A 303 -10.76 -10.32 9.24
CA LEU A 303 -11.03 -9.29 10.24
C LEU A 303 -12.51 -8.87 10.25
N ALA A 304 -13.15 -8.73 9.09
CA ALA A 304 -14.58 -8.43 8.97
C ALA A 304 -15.40 -9.53 9.65
N ALA A 305 -15.09 -10.80 9.38
CA ALA A 305 -15.75 -11.94 10.01
C ALA A 305 -15.53 -11.99 11.54
N GLU A 306 -14.33 -11.68 12.03
CA GLU A 306 -14.02 -11.64 13.47
C GLU A 306 -14.76 -10.51 14.19
N THR A 307 -14.78 -9.32 13.59
CA THR A 307 -15.32 -8.10 14.22
C THR A 307 -16.81 -7.89 13.94
N GLN A 308 -17.39 -8.66 13.03
CA GLN A 308 -18.74 -8.48 12.49
C GLN A 308 -18.96 -7.11 11.81
N LEU A 309 -17.89 -6.39 11.47
CA LEU A 309 -17.95 -5.12 10.75
C LEU A 309 -17.94 -5.33 9.24
N ALA A 310 -18.78 -4.60 8.52
CA ALA A 310 -18.59 -4.42 7.08
C ALA A 310 -17.42 -3.46 6.83
N ILE A 311 -16.31 -3.97 6.30
CA ILE A 311 -15.09 -3.19 6.09
C ILE A 311 -15.05 -2.66 4.66
N THR A 312 -15.29 -1.37 4.49
CA THR A 312 -15.11 -0.67 3.23
C THR A 312 -13.68 -0.16 3.10
N VAL A 313 -13.00 -0.47 2.01
CA VAL A 313 -11.67 0.06 1.70
C VAL A 313 -11.74 0.96 0.49
N CYS A 314 -11.16 2.15 0.60
CA CYS A 314 -10.98 3.08 -0.51
C CYS A 314 -9.50 3.45 -0.68
N HIS A 315 -8.92 3.05 -1.82
CA HIS A 315 -7.52 3.34 -2.11
C HIS A 315 -7.31 4.70 -2.77
N PHE A 316 -6.30 5.45 -2.33
CA PHE A 316 -5.83 6.62 -3.06
C PHE A 316 -5.17 6.20 -4.39
N PRO A 317 -5.24 7.04 -5.45
CA PRO A 317 -4.56 6.75 -6.72
C PRO A 317 -3.05 6.50 -6.54
N PRO A 318 -2.40 5.66 -7.38
CA PRO A 318 -0.95 5.50 -7.34
C PRO A 318 -0.21 6.83 -7.48
N GLY A 319 0.87 7.02 -6.71
CA GLY A 319 1.60 8.31 -6.69
C GLY A 319 0.77 9.43 -6.06
N THR A 320 -0.03 9.12 -5.04
CA THR A 320 -0.75 10.14 -4.27
C THR A 320 -0.68 9.92 -2.76
N SER A 321 0.35 9.21 -2.26
CA SER A 321 0.49 8.86 -0.84
C SER A 321 0.50 10.07 0.09
N LYS A 322 1.02 11.21 -0.37
CA LYS A 322 0.94 12.50 0.33
C LYS A 322 -0.50 12.95 0.65
N TRP A 323 -1.52 12.41 -0.01
CA TRP A 323 -2.91 12.78 0.28
C TRP A 323 -3.57 11.91 1.34
N ASN A 324 -2.92 10.80 1.71
CA ASN A 324 -3.30 9.95 2.81
C ASN A 324 -3.14 10.72 4.13
N LYS A 325 -4.20 10.77 4.96
CA LYS A 325 -4.22 11.67 6.13
C LYS A 325 -3.19 11.29 7.17
N ILE A 326 -2.92 9.99 7.33
CA ILE A 326 -1.93 9.47 8.26
C ILE A 326 -0.53 10.05 8.03
N GLU A 327 -0.12 10.30 6.79
CA GLU A 327 1.20 10.84 6.47
C GLU A 327 1.43 12.22 7.10
N HIS A 328 0.43 13.10 7.01
CA HIS A 328 0.52 14.48 7.49
C HIS A 328 -0.02 14.71 8.90
N ARG A 329 -0.86 13.81 9.42
CA ARG A 329 -1.44 13.92 10.76
C ARG A 329 -0.67 13.11 11.78
N LEU A 330 -0.23 11.90 11.42
CA LEU A 330 0.44 10.98 12.32
C LEU A 330 1.96 10.95 12.08
N PHE A 331 2.38 10.53 10.88
CA PHE A 331 3.79 10.24 10.61
C PHE A 331 4.67 11.48 10.56
N SER A 332 4.16 12.63 10.10
CA SER A 332 4.92 13.88 10.16
C SER A 332 5.23 14.28 11.61
N GLN A 333 4.29 14.08 12.53
CA GLN A 333 4.49 14.42 13.95
C GLN A 333 5.50 13.48 14.61
N ILE A 334 5.40 12.17 14.33
CA ILE A 334 6.38 11.17 14.78
C ILE A 334 7.77 11.52 14.24
N THR A 335 7.88 11.87 12.95
CA THR A 335 9.16 12.27 12.33
C THR A 335 9.73 13.51 13.01
N MET A 336 8.90 14.48 13.39
CA MET A 336 9.34 15.66 14.12
C MET A 336 9.85 15.30 15.52
N ASN A 337 9.21 14.36 16.20
CA ASN A 337 9.62 13.92 17.54
C ASN A 337 10.93 13.10 17.54
N TRP A 338 11.25 12.42 16.43
CA TRP A 338 12.49 11.67 16.27
C TRP A 338 13.72 12.52 15.88
N ARG A 339 13.54 13.80 15.58
CA ARG A 339 14.63 14.67 15.09
C ARG A 339 15.77 14.74 16.10
N GLY A 340 16.98 14.38 15.65
CA GLY A 340 18.20 14.47 16.46
C GLY A 340 18.34 13.42 17.56
N ARG A 341 17.44 12.42 17.62
CA ARG A 341 17.52 11.30 18.58
C ARG A 341 17.88 10.00 17.86
N PRO A 342 18.92 9.27 18.29
CA PRO A 342 19.15 7.92 17.78
C PRO A 342 18.06 6.96 18.30
N LEU A 343 17.57 6.10 17.42
CA LEU A 343 16.59 5.06 17.76
C LEU A 343 17.36 3.80 18.16
N THR A 344 17.81 3.73 19.42
CA THR A 344 18.76 2.69 19.85
C THR A 344 18.14 1.32 20.08
N SER A 345 16.83 1.23 20.32
CA SER A 345 16.09 -0.02 20.55
C SER A 345 14.62 0.10 20.14
N HIS A 346 13.91 -1.03 20.02
CA HIS A 346 12.46 -1.03 19.78
C HIS A 346 11.69 -0.29 20.88
N GLU A 347 12.12 -0.40 22.12
CA GLU A 347 11.51 0.33 23.25
C GLU A 347 11.64 1.84 23.08
N VAL A 348 12.81 2.34 22.67
CA VAL A 348 13.00 3.76 22.36
C VAL A 348 12.09 4.20 21.21
N VAL A 349 11.93 3.37 20.17
CA VAL A 349 11.00 3.64 19.07
C VAL A 349 9.56 3.74 19.59
N VAL A 350 9.09 2.75 20.37
CA VAL A 350 7.73 2.74 20.93
C VAL A 350 7.49 3.96 21.83
N ASN A 351 8.39 4.23 22.78
CA ASN A 351 8.25 5.34 23.73
C ASN A 351 8.30 6.71 23.03
N THR A 352 9.14 6.87 22.00
CA THR A 352 9.18 8.11 21.22
C THR A 352 7.96 8.28 20.31
N ILE A 353 7.36 7.21 19.79
CA ILE A 353 6.08 7.33 19.09
C ILE A 353 4.97 7.71 20.08
N ALA A 354 4.84 6.99 21.20
CA ALA A 354 3.78 7.19 22.18
C ALA A 354 3.82 8.59 22.84
N SER A 355 5.01 9.17 23.01
CA SER A 355 5.17 10.54 23.54
C SER A 355 4.81 11.65 22.55
N THR A 356 4.51 11.33 21.29
CA THR A 356 4.15 12.32 20.28
C THR A 356 2.76 12.89 20.56
N THR A 357 2.70 14.17 20.91
CA THR A 357 1.45 14.91 21.11
C THR A 357 1.47 16.23 20.33
N THR A 358 0.30 16.75 19.99
CA THR A 358 0.18 18.06 19.32
C THR A 358 -0.70 19.01 20.10
N ARG A 359 -0.53 20.31 19.88
CA ARG A 359 -1.39 21.35 20.47
C ARG A 359 -2.87 21.22 20.07
N THR A 360 -3.16 20.54 18.97
CA THR A 360 -4.52 20.31 18.48
C THR A 360 -5.20 19.10 19.12
N GLY A 361 -4.49 18.32 19.95
CA GLY A 361 -5.07 17.22 20.71
C GLY A 361 -4.69 15.81 20.26
N LEU A 362 -3.92 15.66 19.17
CA LEU A 362 -3.45 14.36 18.70
C LEU A 362 -2.76 13.58 19.83
N ARG A 363 -3.26 12.36 20.07
CA ARG A 363 -2.66 11.38 20.97
C ARG A 363 -2.31 10.12 20.18
N ILE A 364 -1.12 9.58 20.40
CA ILE A 364 -0.66 8.37 19.72
C ILE A 364 -0.39 7.29 20.76
N HIS A 365 -1.02 6.13 20.58
CA HIS A 365 -0.64 4.91 21.28
C HIS A 365 0.34 4.11 20.43
N ALA A 366 1.36 3.52 21.03
CA ALA A 366 2.32 2.68 20.34
C ALA A 366 2.60 1.39 21.11
N GLU A 367 2.66 0.27 20.41
CA GLU A 367 2.98 -1.03 20.99
C GLU A 367 3.97 -1.80 20.13
N LEU A 368 4.81 -2.61 20.78
CA LEU A 368 5.70 -3.55 20.11
C LEU A 368 4.90 -4.79 19.68
N ASP A 369 5.02 -5.19 18.41
CA ASP A 369 4.46 -6.43 17.90
C ASP A 369 5.57 -7.46 17.64
N LEU A 370 5.62 -8.47 18.50
CA LEU A 370 6.59 -9.59 18.44
C LEU A 370 6.09 -10.77 17.60
N ASN A 371 4.88 -10.69 17.03
CA ASN A 371 4.33 -11.75 16.19
C ASN A 371 5.17 -11.95 14.91
N ALA A 372 5.10 -13.17 14.37
CA ALA A 372 5.75 -13.54 13.12
C ALA A 372 4.84 -13.24 11.92
N TYR A 373 5.39 -12.60 10.90
CA TYR A 373 4.71 -12.21 9.67
C TYR A 373 5.53 -12.65 8.44
N PRO A 374 5.61 -13.97 8.18
CA PRO A 374 6.53 -14.52 7.21
C PRO A 374 6.25 -14.05 5.78
N LEU A 375 7.32 -13.72 5.06
CA LEU A 375 7.24 -13.51 3.61
C LEU A 375 6.97 -14.83 2.90
N GLY A 376 6.27 -14.78 1.77
CA GLY A 376 6.04 -15.96 0.94
C GLY A 376 4.60 -16.44 0.90
N VAL A 377 3.73 -15.97 1.80
CA VAL A 377 2.31 -16.35 1.83
C VAL A 377 1.61 -15.81 0.58
N ALA A 378 0.76 -16.63 -0.05
CA ALA A 378 -0.02 -16.26 -1.21
C ALA A 378 -1.42 -16.88 -1.18
N ILE A 379 -2.43 -16.07 -1.48
CA ILE A 379 -3.82 -16.53 -1.52
C ILE A 379 -4.13 -17.24 -2.83
N SER A 380 -4.67 -18.45 -2.72
CA SER A 380 -5.14 -19.27 -3.85
C SER A 380 -6.24 -18.57 -4.66
N LYS A 381 -6.49 -19.04 -5.89
CA LYS A 381 -7.55 -18.44 -6.72
C LYS A 381 -8.93 -18.76 -6.18
N ALA A 382 -9.15 -20.02 -5.80
CA ALA A 382 -10.41 -20.48 -5.22
C ALA A 382 -10.77 -19.66 -3.98
N ARG A 383 -9.83 -19.48 -3.05
CA ARG A 383 -10.05 -18.67 -1.86
C ARG A 383 -10.34 -17.20 -2.17
N MET A 384 -9.61 -16.60 -3.10
CA MET A 384 -9.86 -15.21 -3.51
C MET A 384 -11.27 -15.03 -4.09
N GLN A 385 -11.78 -16.03 -4.82
CA GLN A 385 -13.15 -16.02 -5.36
C GLN A 385 -14.21 -16.22 -4.28
N ALA A 386 -13.90 -16.98 -3.23
CA ALA A 386 -14.80 -17.22 -2.10
C ALA A 386 -14.90 -16.04 -1.11
N LEU A 387 -14.08 -15.00 -1.25
CA LEU A 387 -14.14 -13.85 -0.34
C LEU A 387 -15.46 -13.07 -0.54
N PRO A 388 -16.13 -12.64 0.55
CA PRO A 388 -17.36 -11.84 0.50
C PRO A 388 -17.05 -10.38 0.14
N ILE A 389 -16.51 -10.17 -1.07
CA ILE A 389 -16.08 -8.86 -1.57
C ILE A 389 -17.11 -8.28 -2.55
N GLU A 390 -17.65 -7.12 -2.19
CA GLU A 390 -18.52 -6.31 -3.03
C GLU A 390 -17.70 -5.17 -3.65
N LEU A 391 -17.56 -5.19 -4.98
CA LEU A 391 -16.84 -4.15 -5.71
C LEU A 391 -17.76 -2.94 -5.92
N HIS A 392 -17.28 -1.73 -5.64
CA HIS A 392 -18.09 -0.54 -5.84
C HIS A 392 -18.19 -0.18 -7.33
N PRO A 393 -19.30 0.45 -7.78
CA PRO A 393 -19.44 0.90 -9.17
C PRO A 393 -18.35 1.90 -9.57
N VAL A 394 -18.00 2.80 -8.66
CA VAL A 394 -16.90 3.75 -8.84
C VAL A 394 -15.59 3.04 -8.54
N ARG A 395 -14.88 2.61 -9.58
CA ARG A 395 -13.55 1.98 -9.49
C ARG A 395 -13.49 0.82 -8.50
N GLY A 396 -14.26 -0.22 -8.77
CA GLY A 396 -14.31 -1.44 -7.95
C GLY A 396 -12.95 -2.08 -7.63
N THR A 397 -11.91 -1.83 -8.44
CA THR A 397 -10.54 -2.27 -8.13
C THR A 397 -9.92 -1.56 -6.92
N TRP A 398 -10.30 -0.31 -6.67
CA TRP A 398 -9.80 0.54 -5.59
C TRP A 398 -10.78 0.71 -4.44
N ASN A 399 -12.08 0.54 -4.72
CA ASN A 399 -13.15 0.75 -3.76
C ASN A 399 -13.97 -0.53 -3.65
N TYR A 400 -13.97 -1.15 -2.48
CA TYR A 400 -14.67 -2.41 -2.25
C TYR A 400 -15.07 -2.54 -0.79
N THR A 401 -16.10 -3.33 -0.53
CA THR A 401 -16.58 -3.66 0.82
C THR A 401 -16.45 -5.16 1.06
N LEU A 402 -15.83 -5.52 2.18
CA LEU A 402 -15.74 -6.89 2.67
C LEU A 402 -16.80 -7.09 3.74
N ARG A 403 -17.74 -8.01 3.50
CA ARG A 403 -18.84 -8.28 4.42
C ARG A 403 -18.44 -9.34 5.46
N PRO A 404 -18.99 -9.29 6.68
CA PRO A 404 -18.65 -10.21 7.76
C PRO A 404 -19.13 -11.65 7.53
N ALA A 405 -20.15 -11.86 6.71
CA ALA A 405 -20.67 -13.17 6.35
C ALA A 405 -20.57 -13.43 4.83
N PRO A 406 -20.15 -14.64 4.41
CA PRO A 406 -20.42 -15.11 3.06
C PRO A 406 -21.94 -15.24 2.86
N THR A 407 -22.41 -14.89 1.67
CA THR A 407 -23.84 -14.98 1.28
C THR A 407 -24.35 -16.43 1.23
N ASP A 408 -23.46 -17.41 1.41
CA ASP A 408 -23.75 -18.85 1.51
C ASP A 408 -23.00 -19.47 2.70
N GLN A 409 -23.61 -20.48 3.34
CA GLN A 409 -23.15 -21.20 4.55
C GLN A 409 -21.82 -21.98 4.41
N THR A 410 -20.96 -21.65 3.44
CA THR A 410 -19.58 -22.12 3.42
C THR A 410 -18.75 -21.31 4.40
N ALA A 411 -18.01 -22.00 5.28
CA ALA A 411 -17.20 -21.46 6.36
C ALA A 411 -16.56 -20.09 6.07
N ALA A 412 -16.58 -19.20 7.08
CA ALA A 412 -15.95 -17.88 7.02
C ALA A 412 -14.52 -17.97 6.45
N PRO A 413 -14.04 -16.97 5.69
CA PRO A 413 -12.68 -16.96 5.19
C PRO A 413 -11.68 -16.76 6.35
N VAL A 414 -11.37 -17.83 7.08
CA VAL A 414 -10.34 -17.85 8.12
C VAL A 414 -8.97 -17.64 7.46
N PRO A 415 -8.04 -16.83 8.02
CA PRO A 415 -6.67 -16.70 7.50
C PRO A 415 -6.06 -18.09 7.28
N PHE A 416 -5.33 -18.33 6.18
CA PHE A 416 -4.74 -19.66 6.00
C PHE A 416 -3.58 -19.78 6.95
N THR A 417 -3.87 -20.41 8.08
CA THR A 417 -2.99 -20.39 9.23
C THR A 417 -1.81 -21.33 9.01
N THR A 418 -0.81 -21.19 9.86
CA THR A 418 0.25 -22.20 9.97
C THR A 418 -0.33 -23.60 10.26
N ALA A 419 -1.45 -23.68 10.99
CA ALA A 419 -2.12 -24.95 11.29
C ALA A 419 -2.77 -25.58 10.05
N GLU A 420 -3.50 -24.81 9.25
CA GLU A 420 -4.08 -25.32 7.99
C GLU A 420 -2.99 -25.78 7.02
N ARG A 421 -1.86 -25.06 6.95
CA ARG A 421 -0.70 -25.51 6.18
C ARG A 421 -0.14 -26.82 6.69
N ALA A 422 -0.04 -26.99 8.00
CA ALA A 422 0.43 -28.23 8.62
C ALA A 422 -0.50 -29.40 8.28
N THR A 423 -1.81 -29.22 8.38
CA THR A 423 -2.80 -30.25 7.97
C THR A 423 -2.66 -30.64 6.50
N VAL A 424 -2.45 -29.67 5.60
CA VAL A 424 -2.20 -29.98 4.18
C VAL A 424 -0.88 -30.74 4.00
N LEU A 425 0.17 -30.40 4.74
CA LEU A 425 1.45 -31.11 4.69
C LEU A 425 1.33 -32.55 5.21
N GLU A 426 0.56 -32.77 6.28
CA GLU A 426 0.25 -34.11 6.79
C GLU A 426 -0.50 -34.95 5.75
N LEU A 427 -1.48 -34.36 5.05
CA LEU A 427 -2.18 -35.04 3.96
C LEU A 427 -1.26 -35.38 2.78
N LEU A 428 -0.29 -34.51 2.49
CA LEU A 428 0.69 -34.71 1.41
C LEU A 428 1.76 -35.75 1.75
N ASP A 429 1.95 -36.05 3.03
CA ASP A 429 2.85 -37.08 3.57
C ASP A 429 2.25 -38.50 3.48
N ASP A 430 1.55 -38.77 2.39
CA ASP A 430 0.96 -40.06 2.11
C ASP A 430 1.97 -40.95 1.36
N PRO A 431 2.27 -42.17 1.84
CA PRO A 431 3.21 -43.09 1.18
C PRO A 431 2.86 -43.40 -0.27
N ARG A 432 1.59 -43.32 -0.68
CA ARG A 432 1.16 -43.49 -2.08
C ARG A 432 1.70 -42.36 -2.95
N LEU A 433 1.87 -41.16 -2.40
CA LEU A 433 2.40 -40.00 -3.11
C LEU A 433 3.93 -39.92 -3.02
N THR A 434 4.48 -40.06 -1.81
CA THR A 434 5.92 -39.93 -1.51
C THR A 434 6.72 -41.17 -1.90
N GLY A 435 6.06 -42.34 -1.98
CA GLY A 435 6.66 -43.67 -2.16
C GLY A 435 7.70 -44.04 -1.11
N MET A 436 7.59 -43.47 0.09
CA MET A 436 8.34 -43.83 1.28
C MET A 436 7.43 -43.65 2.49
N THR A 437 7.71 -44.32 3.61
CA THR A 437 6.90 -44.12 4.82
C THR A 437 7.22 -42.76 5.46
N SER A 438 6.33 -42.25 6.33
CA SER A 438 6.63 -41.05 7.13
C SER A 438 7.93 -41.21 7.92
N GLY A 439 8.19 -42.41 8.46
CA GLY A 439 9.43 -42.70 9.18
C GLY A 439 10.68 -42.64 8.30
N ASP A 440 10.60 -43.11 7.06
CA ASP A 440 11.69 -42.97 6.09
C ASP A 440 11.93 -41.51 5.70
N LEU A 441 10.85 -40.73 5.56
CA LEU A 441 10.93 -39.30 5.31
C LEU A 441 11.59 -38.56 6.49
N ASP A 442 11.26 -38.93 7.73
CA ASP A 442 11.88 -38.40 8.94
C ASP A 442 13.37 -38.75 8.99
N ALA A 443 13.74 -40.01 8.74
CA ALA A 443 15.13 -40.44 8.67
C ALA A 443 15.91 -39.69 7.58
N LEU A 444 15.28 -39.45 6.41
CA LEU A 444 15.87 -38.64 5.35
C LEU A 444 16.04 -37.18 5.78
N ALA A 445 15.07 -36.60 6.48
CA ALA A 445 15.14 -35.24 7.00
C ALA A 445 16.25 -35.09 8.04
N GLU A 446 16.43 -36.06 8.95
CA GLU A 446 17.50 -36.09 9.92
C GLU A 446 18.87 -36.19 9.25
N LYS A 447 19.03 -37.11 8.29
CA LYS A 447 20.27 -37.26 7.49
C LYS A 447 20.67 -35.94 6.82
N LEU A 448 19.68 -35.19 6.33
CA LEU A 448 19.87 -33.95 5.58
C LEU A 448 19.93 -32.70 6.47
N ALA A 449 19.56 -32.80 7.75
CA ALA A 449 19.39 -31.65 8.64
C ALA A 449 20.66 -30.80 8.78
N THR A 450 21.83 -31.43 8.91
CA THR A 450 23.13 -30.73 9.04
C THR A 450 23.46 -29.94 7.77
N ALA A 451 23.30 -30.57 6.60
CA ALA A 451 23.56 -29.94 5.31
C ALA A 451 22.56 -28.79 5.05
N GLN A 452 21.28 -28.94 5.44
CA GLN A 452 20.29 -27.86 5.35
C GLN A 452 20.65 -26.67 6.24
N ARG A 453 21.08 -26.93 7.49
CA ARG A 453 21.52 -25.87 8.41
C ARG A 453 22.74 -25.13 7.88
N ALA A 454 23.71 -25.85 7.32
CA ALA A 454 24.89 -25.26 6.68
C ALA A 454 24.50 -24.38 5.47
N GLN A 455 23.63 -24.87 4.59
CA GLN A 455 23.12 -24.12 3.44
C GLN A 455 22.39 -22.85 3.88
N TRP A 456 21.55 -22.91 4.91
CA TRP A 456 20.88 -21.72 5.45
C TRP A 456 21.84 -20.72 6.07
N GLU A 457 22.84 -21.17 6.81
CA GLU A 457 23.82 -20.27 7.41
C GLU A 457 24.69 -19.61 6.33
N GLN A 458 25.02 -20.33 5.25
CA GLN A 458 25.70 -19.78 4.08
C GLN A 458 24.86 -18.72 3.36
N GLN A 459 23.60 -19.01 3.05
CA GLN A 459 22.69 -18.04 2.44
C GLN A 459 22.53 -16.79 3.32
N ARG A 460 22.45 -16.98 4.64
CA ARG A 460 22.40 -15.87 5.60
C ARG A 460 23.73 -15.12 5.68
N TYR A 461 24.87 -15.80 5.59
CA TYR A 461 26.19 -15.21 5.55
C TYR A 461 26.34 -14.30 4.32
N GLU A 462 25.94 -14.78 3.15
CA GLU A 462 25.94 -14.02 1.89
C GLU A 462 24.99 -12.84 1.97
N ALA A 463 23.76 -13.04 2.45
CA ALA A 463 22.79 -11.97 2.64
C ALA A 463 23.28 -10.91 3.65
N ARG A 464 24.05 -11.31 4.67
CA ARG A 464 24.65 -10.39 5.66
C ARG A 464 25.95 -9.74 5.17
N GLY A 465 26.58 -10.28 4.12
CA GLY A 465 27.91 -9.88 3.67
C GLY A 465 29.00 -10.15 4.71
N GLY A 466 28.92 -11.26 5.46
CA GLY A 466 29.96 -11.64 6.42
C GLY A 466 29.51 -12.52 7.61
N PRO A 467 30.45 -12.81 8.53
CA PRO A 467 30.23 -13.73 9.64
C PRO A 467 29.26 -13.15 10.68
N ARG A 468 28.60 -14.06 11.38
CA ARG A 468 27.62 -13.77 12.41
C ARG A 468 28.29 -13.14 13.64
N ARG A 469 27.75 -12.01 14.13
CA ARG A 469 28.31 -11.26 15.28
C ARG A 469 27.52 -11.39 16.59
N GLN A 470 26.30 -11.94 16.57
CA GLN A 470 25.48 -12.19 17.77
C GLN A 470 24.94 -13.63 17.80
N ARG A 471 24.72 -14.16 19.01
CA ARG A 471 24.13 -15.50 19.23
C ARG A 471 22.71 -15.57 18.64
N PRO A 472 22.19 -16.78 18.35
CA PRO A 472 20.78 -16.95 17.99
C PRO A 472 19.89 -16.44 19.11
N GLY A 473 19.26 -15.29 18.87
CA GLY A 473 18.09 -14.90 19.64
C GLY A 473 16.95 -15.88 19.37
N THR A 474 16.10 -16.08 20.38
CA THR A 474 14.88 -16.89 20.35
C THR A 474 13.88 -16.44 19.27
N HIS A 475 14.06 -15.23 18.73
CA HIS A 475 13.23 -14.58 17.71
C HIS A 475 13.71 -14.79 16.26
N GLY A 476 14.47 -15.86 15.99
CA GLY A 476 14.90 -16.19 14.64
C GLY A 476 13.69 -16.38 13.70
N LYS A 477 13.69 -15.65 12.57
CA LYS A 477 12.66 -15.73 11.52
C LYS A 477 12.44 -17.19 11.09
N LYS A 478 11.28 -17.75 11.45
CA LYS A 478 10.91 -19.13 11.09
C LYS A 478 10.48 -19.17 9.62
N PRO A 479 11.04 -20.07 8.79
CA PRO A 479 10.61 -20.23 7.41
C PRO A 479 9.17 -20.80 7.35
N LEU A 480 8.48 -20.56 6.24
CA LEU A 480 7.12 -21.09 6.00
C LEU A 480 7.05 -22.62 5.96
N LEU A 481 8.17 -23.27 5.62
CA LEU A 481 8.32 -24.72 5.55
C LEU A 481 9.57 -25.10 6.33
N ASN A 482 9.45 -26.06 7.25
CA ASN A 482 10.59 -26.57 8.01
C ASN A 482 11.49 -27.46 7.11
N GLY A 483 12.60 -27.98 7.65
CA GLY A 483 13.53 -28.80 6.88
C GLY A 483 12.91 -30.05 6.25
N ARG A 484 12.03 -30.72 6.99
CA ARG A 484 11.26 -31.91 6.58
C ARG A 484 10.24 -31.57 5.49
N ASP A 485 9.43 -30.52 5.70
CA ASP A 485 8.39 -30.11 4.75
C ASP A 485 8.99 -29.70 3.40
N ARG A 486 10.17 -29.08 3.41
CA ARG A 486 10.90 -28.74 2.18
C ARG A 486 11.31 -29.99 1.41
N ILE A 487 11.70 -31.07 2.10
CA ILE A 487 11.99 -32.36 1.50
C ILE A 487 10.70 -32.94 0.93
N LEU A 488 9.63 -33.04 1.71
CA LEU A 488 8.32 -33.55 1.26
C LEU A 488 7.86 -32.89 -0.05
N VAL A 489 7.79 -31.56 -0.07
CA VAL A 489 7.36 -30.80 -1.26
C VAL A 489 8.28 -31.05 -2.46
N THR A 490 9.58 -31.17 -2.21
CA THR A 490 10.56 -31.44 -3.27
C THR A 490 10.46 -32.87 -3.79
N LEU A 491 10.18 -33.84 -2.92
CA LEU A 491 9.93 -35.24 -3.27
C LEU A 491 8.72 -35.35 -4.18
N LEU A 492 7.57 -34.78 -3.79
CA LEU A 492 6.36 -34.79 -4.61
C LEU A 492 6.59 -34.18 -6.00
N TYR A 493 7.39 -33.11 -6.06
CA TYR A 493 7.75 -32.47 -7.32
C TYR A 493 8.75 -33.31 -8.17
N GLN A 494 9.71 -34.03 -7.55
CA GLN A 494 10.62 -34.93 -8.27
C GLN A 494 9.95 -36.22 -8.73
N ARG A 495 9.06 -36.78 -7.90
CA ARG A 495 8.21 -37.94 -8.22
C ARG A 495 7.17 -37.64 -9.30
N ARG A 496 6.97 -36.36 -9.65
CA ARG A 496 6.01 -35.91 -10.67
C ARG A 496 4.55 -36.16 -10.27
N VAL A 497 4.27 -36.18 -8.98
CA VAL A 497 2.90 -36.32 -8.43
C VAL A 497 2.00 -35.19 -8.88
N CYS A 498 2.47 -33.94 -8.75
CA CYS A 498 1.70 -32.78 -9.17
C CYS A 498 2.60 -31.58 -9.45
N SER A 499 2.12 -30.66 -10.29
CA SER A 499 2.92 -29.49 -10.67
C SER A 499 3.22 -28.58 -9.48
N GLN A 500 4.30 -27.80 -9.55
CA GLN A 500 4.60 -26.77 -8.55
C GLN A 500 3.41 -25.82 -8.31
N ARG A 501 2.58 -25.58 -9.33
CA ARG A 501 1.38 -24.76 -9.20
C ARG A 501 0.36 -25.38 -8.23
N VAL A 502 0.16 -26.69 -8.30
CA VAL A 502 -0.77 -27.41 -7.40
C VAL A 502 -0.26 -27.29 -5.96
N LEU A 503 1.01 -27.60 -5.71
CA LEU A 503 1.63 -27.48 -4.39
C LEU A 503 1.55 -26.04 -3.82
N ARG A 504 1.77 -25.02 -4.66
CA ARG A 504 1.63 -23.61 -4.27
C ARG A 504 0.21 -23.24 -3.88
N GLU A 505 -0.77 -23.77 -4.61
CA GLU A 505 -2.19 -23.49 -4.39
C GLU A 505 -2.68 -24.18 -3.13
N MET A 506 -2.26 -25.42 -2.88
CA MET A 506 -2.57 -26.18 -1.67
C MET A 506 -1.92 -25.60 -0.41
N LEU A 507 -0.66 -25.16 -0.49
CA LEU A 507 0.10 -24.67 0.67
C LEU A 507 0.00 -23.14 0.86
N GLU A 508 -0.67 -22.44 -0.06
CA GLU A 508 -0.77 -20.98 -0.11
C GLU A 508 0.61 -20.29 -0.02
N ILE A 509 1.55 -20.77 -0.84
CA ILE A 509 2.94 -20.27 -0.94
C ILE A 509 3.18 -19.66 -2.32
N ASN A 510 3.85 -18.50 -2.36
CA ASN A 510 4.15 -17.78 -3.57
C ASN A 510 5.18 -18.50 -4.48
N ASP A 511 5.28 -18.05 -5.73
CA ASP A 511 6.05 -18.76 -6.76
C ASP A 511 7.53 -18.79 -6.41
N ARG A 512 8.03 -17.63 -5.98
CA ARG A 512 9.45 -17.41 -5.68
C ARG A 512 9.90 -18.30 -4.53
N THR A 513 9.16 -18.31 -3.43
CA THR A 513 9.48 -19.12 -2.25
C THR A 513 9.43 -20.60 -2.59
N MET A 514 8.38 -21.07 -3.29
CA MET A 514 8.28 -22.48 -3.65
C MET A 514 9.40 -22.91 -4.62
N SER A 515 9.71 -22.09 -5.62
CA SER A 515 10.80 -22.40 -6.57
C SER A 515 12.15 -22.44 -5.87
N GLN A 516 12.39 -21.52 -4.92
CA GLN A 516 13.62 -21.53 -4.13
C GLN A 516 13.71 -22.79 -3.27
N VAL A 517 12.62 -23.16 -2.57
CA VAL A 517 12.57 -24.38 -1.75
C VAL A 517 12.94 -25.61 -2.57
N ILE A 518 12.27 -25.80 -3.71
CA ILE A 518 12.51 -26.94 -4.60
C ILE A 518 13.95 -26.92 -5.13
N THR A 519 14.49 -25.75 -5.49
CA THR A 519 15.84 -25.65 -6.05
C THR A 519 16.90 -25.99 -5.02
N ASP A 520 16.82 -25.39 -3.84
CA ASP A 520 17.77 -25.60 -2.74
C ASP A 520 17.80 -27.06 -2.30
N THR A 521 16.61 -27.65 -2.09
CA THR A 521 16.50 -29.02 -1.59
C THR A 521 16.92 -30.04 -2.65
N ARG A 522 16.79 -29.74 -3.94
CA ARG A 522 17.29 -30.61 -5.03
C ARG A 522 18.80 -30.70 -5.06
N VAL A 523 19.48 -29.58 -4.87
CA VAL A 523 20.94 -29.55 -4.78
C VAL A 523 21.37 -30.45 -3.62
N LEU A 524 20.71 -30.29 -2.48
CA LEU A 524 20.95 -31.08 -1.28
C LEU A 524 20.75 -32.59 -1.50
N LEU A 525 19.64 -32.99 -2.11
CA LEU A 525 19.34 -34.39 -2.43
C LEU A 525 20.40 -34.99 -3.37
N ARG A 526 20.83 -34.22 -4.38
CA ARG A 526 21.87 -34.65 -5.34
C ARG A 526 23.22 -34.84 -4.67
N GLU A 527 23.65 -33.87 -3.85
CA GLU A 527 24.91 -33.93 -3.10
C GLU A 527 24.95 -35.12 -2.13
N ASN A 528 23.79 -35.49 -1.58
CA ASN A 528 23.65 -36.63 -0.67
C ASN A 528 23.28 -37.94 -1.39
N LYS A 529 23.37 -37.98 -2.72
CA LYS A 529 23.12 -39.16 -3.57
C LYS A 529 21.74 -39.81 -3.35
N VAL A 530 20.72 -39.01 -3.09
CA VAL A 530 19.34 -39.48 -2.93
C VAL A 530 18.64 -39.43 -4.29
N SER A 531 18.36 -40.60 -4.86
CA SER A 531 17.58 -40.76 -6.09
C SER A 531 16.11 -40.95 -5.79
N ILE A 532 15.25 -40.25 -6.52
CA ILE A 532 13.80 -40.28 -6.32
C ILE A 532 13.15 -40.73 -7.63
N GLU A 533 12.48 -41.89 -7.57
CA GLU A 533 11.84 -42.47 -8.75
C GLU A 533 10.51 -41.77 -9.07
N PRO A 534 10.25 -41.43 -10.35
CA PRO A 534 8.94 -40.92 -10.77
C PRO A 534 7.81 -41.91 -10.47
N THR A 535 6.64 -41.39 -10.12
CA THR A 535 5.40 -42.17 -10.04
C THR A 535 4.57 -42.01 -11.31
N THR A 536 3.65 -42.94 -11.55
CA THR A 536 2.60 -42.82 -12.57
C THR A 536 1.44 -41.93 -12.12
N LEU A 537 1.30 -41.67 -10.81
CA LEU A 537 0.28 -40.78 -10.27
C LEU A 537 0.55 -39.33 -10.70
N LEU A 538 -0.45 -38.69 -11.30
CA LEU A 538 -0.36 -37.31 -11.74
C LEU A 538 -1.66 -36.55 -11.48
N PHE A 539 -1.56 -35.46 -10.72
CA PHE A 539 -2.69 -34.59 -10.40
C PHE A 539 -2.49 -33.20 -11.00
N SER A 540 -3.51 -32.74 -11.72
CA SER A 540 -3.53 -31.45 -12.41
C SER A 540 -4.12 -30.33 -11.55
N THR A 541 -4.94 -30.70 -10.55
CA THR A 541 -5.61 -29.78 -9.63
C THR A 541 -5.47 -30.22 -8.17
N PRO A 542 -5.57 -29.28 -7.21
CA PRO A 542 -5.66 -29.61 -5.78
C PRO A 542 -6.80 -30.57 -5.44
N ASP A 543 -7.97 -30.39 -6.07
CA ASP A 543 -9.17 -31.15 -5.77
C ASP A 543 -9.03 -32.62 -6.19
N GLU A 544 -8.44 -32.89 -7.36
CA GLU A 544 -8.10 -34.25 -7.80
C GLU A 544 -7.18 -34.97 -6.79
N LEU A 545 -6.15 -34.26 -6.31
CA LEU A 545 -5.20 -34.82 -5.36
C LEU A 545 -5.86 -35.11 -4.01
N LEU A 546 -6.66 -34.18 -3.50
CA LEU A 546 -7.40 -34.38 -2.24
C LEU A 546 -8.48 -35.46 -2.35
N ALA A 547 -9.16 -35.57 -3.50
CA ALA A 547 -10.13 -36.63 -3.75
C ALA A 547 -9.47 -38.01 -3.74
N TYR A 548 -8.31 -38.14 -4.40
CA TYR A 548 -7.50 -39.37 -4.38
C TYR A 548 -7.05 -39.73 -2.96
N LEU A 549 -6.57 -38.77 -2.18
CA LEU A 549 -6.15 -39.03 -0.80
C LEU A 549 -7.30 -39.58 0.06
N ARG A 550 -8.53 -39.09 -0.16
CA ARG A 550 -9.74 -39.53 0.57
C ARG A 550 -10.27 -40.89 0.13
N THR A 551 -10.31 -41.14 -1.18
CA THR A 551 -11.02 -42.30 -1.75
C THR A 551 -10.08 -43.44 -2.13
N GLY A 552 -8.79 -43.15 -2.36
CA GLY A 552 -7.84 -44.08 -2.97
C GLY A 552 -8.06 -44.32 -4.46
N ASP A 553 -9.17 -43.82 -5.01
CA ASP A 553 -9.49 -43.96 -6.42
C ASP A 553 -8.89 -42.81 -7.22
N LEU A 554 -8.23 -43.17 -8.31
CA LEU A 554 -7.91 -42.23 -9.37
C LEU A 554 -9.22 -41.88 -10.09
N ALA A 555 -9.98 -40.95 -9.53
CA ALA A 555 -11.18 -40.38 -10.15
C ALA A 555 -10.79 -39.52 -11.37
N SER A 556 -10.27 -40.15 -12.43
CA SER A 556 -10.09 -39.56 -13.78
C SER A 556 -9.69 -40.57 -14.87
N ARG A 557 -10.12 -41.84 -14.78
CA ARG A 557 -9.98 -42.79 -15.92
C ARG A 557 -10.78 -42.41 -17.19
N SER A 558 -11.48 -41.28 -17.21
CA SER A 558 -12.13 -40.76 -18.42
C SER A 558 -11.14 -40.28 -19.49
N ARG A 559 -9.89 -39.97 -19.14
CA ARG A 559 -8.88 -39.43 -20.09
C ARG A 559 -7.97 -40.48 -20.73
N GLU A 560 -7.73 -41.60 -20.05
CA GLU A 560 -6.91 -42.70 -20.61
C GLU A 560 -7.59 -43.40 -21.80
N LEU A 561 -8.93 -43.48 -21.79
CA LEU A 561 -9.72 -44.10 -22.87
C LEU A 561 -10.11 -43.13 -24.00
N LEU A 562 -9.90 -41.82 -23.81
CA LEU A 562 -10.22 -40.79 -24.81
C LEU A 562 -9.38 -40.96 -26.09
N PRO A 563 -8.05 -41.14 -26.04
CA PRO A 563 -7.24 -41.42 -27.22
C PRO A 563 -7.69 -42.68 -27.95
N GLU A 564 -8.03 -43.75 -27.23
CA GLU A 564 -8.51 -45.00 -27.83
C GLU A 564 -9.86 -44.84 -28.52
N THR A 565 -10.79 -44.11 -27.89
CA THR A 565 -12.11 -43.82 -28.47
C THR A 565 -11.98 -42.91 -29.70
N LEU A 566 -11.13 -41.90 -29.63
CA LEU A 566 -10.95 -40.90 -30.69
C LEU A 566 -10.08 -41.40 -31.85
N SER A 567 -9.30 -42.47 -31.64
CA SER A 567 -8.52 -43.15 -32.67
C SER A 567 -9.38 -44.02 -33.60
N ASP A 568 -10.71 -44.00 -33.43
CA ASP A 568 -11.61 -44.80 -34.24
C ASP A 568 -11.52 -44.45 -35.74
N PRO A 569 -11.43 -45.45 -36.65
CA PRO A 569 -11.38 -45.22 -38.08
C PRO A 569 -12.57 -44.42 -38.63
N ALA A 570 -13.75 -44.44 -38.01
CA ALA A 570 -14.87 -43.62 -38.43
C ALA A 570 -14.58 -42.11 -38.28
N LEU A 571 -13.77 -41.74 -37.28
CA LEU A 571 -13.38 -40.36 -37.00
C LEU A 571 -12.10 -39.95 -37.75
N THR A 572 -11.06 -40.79 -37.68
CA THR A 572 -9.73 -40.50 -38.24
C THR A 572 -9.62 -40.86 -39.73
N GLY A 573 -10.52 -41.73 -40.23
CA GLY A 573 -10.53 -42.32 -41.58
C GLY A 573 -9.21 -42.90 -42.03
N MET A 574 -8.47 -43.47 -41.07
CA MET A 574 -7.31 -44.33 -41.26
C MET A 574 -7.41 -45.49 -40.25
N SER A 575 -6.70 -46.59 -40.49
CA SER A 575 -6.68 -47.68 -39.50
C SER A 575 -5.99 -47.22 -38.22
N ARG A 576 -6.29 -47.88 -37.08
CA ARG A 576 -5.60 -47.62 -35.81
C ARG A 576 -4.08 -47.84 -35.93
N THR A 577 -3.66 -48.80 -36.75
CA THR A 577 -2.25 -49.09 -37.05
C THR A 577 -1.60 -47.96 -37.84
N ASP A 578 -2.26 -47.44 -38.89
CA ASP A 578 -1.73 -46.32 -39.69
C ASP A 578 -1.63 -45.03 -38.86
N LEU A 579 -2.62 -44.81 -37.98
CA LEU A 579 -2.59 -43.70 -37.04
C LEU A 579 -1.42 -43.83 -36.05
N ALA A 580 -1.16 -45.02 -35.52
CA ALA A 580 -0.03 -45.26 -34.62
C ALA A 580 1.32 -44.97 -35.32
N VAL A 581 1.49 -45.44 -36.56
CA VAL A 581 2.67 -45.15 -37.39
C VAL A 581 2.83 -43.65 -37.66
N LEU A 582 1.72 -42.95 -37.94
CA LEU A 582 1.71 -41.50 -38.13
C LEU A 582 2.10 -40.77 -36.83
N VAL A 583 1.55 -41.18 -35.70
CA VAL A 583 1.87 -40.64 -34.37
C VAL A 583 3.35 -40.82 -34.06
N ASP A 584 3.92 -42.02 -34.24
CA ASP A 584 5.34 -42.28 -33.96
C ASP A 584 6.26 -41.43 -34.84
N ARG A 585 5.93 -41.29 -36.13
CA ARG A 585 6.70 -40.47 -37.07
C ARG A 585 6.66 -38.98 -36.70
N LEU A 586 5.48 -38.47 -36.32
CA LEU A 586 5.28 -37.04 -36.07
C LEU A 586 5.65 -36.61 -34.66
N ALA A 587 5.45 -37.46 -33.65
CA ALA A 587 5.64 -37.10 -32.24
C ALA A 587 7.07 -36.65 -31.93
N LEU A 588 8.08 -37.35 -32.47
CA LEU A 588 9.49 -37.00 -32.21
C LEU A 588 9.90 -35.68 -32.88
N ARG A 589 9.44 -35.44 -34.12
CA ARG A 589 9.67 -34.17 -34.84
C ARG A 589 8.92 -33.01 -34.20
N GLN A 590 7.70 -33.26 -33.72
CA GLN A 590 6.92 -32.28 -32.97
C GLN A 590 7.60 -31.90 -31.66
N ALA A 591 8.04 -32.88 -30.87
CA ALA A 591 8.75 -32.65 -29.62
C ALA A 591 10.02 -31.80 -29.84
N ALA A 592 10.80 -32.12 -30.88
CA ALA A 592 11.98 -31.34 -31.26
C ALA A 592 11.64 -29.89 -31.66
N ARG A 593 10.56 -29.66 -32.42
CA ARG A 593 10.14 -28.31 -32.86
C ARG A 593 9.60 -27.47 -31.71
N VAL A 594 8.80 -28.08 -30.82
CA VAL A 594 8.31 -27.44 -29.59
C VAL A 594 9.47 -27.03 -28.70
N GLU A 595 10.46 -27.92 -28.51
CA GLU A 595 11.63 -27.59 -27.70
C GLU A 595 12.51 -26.52 -28.34
N ARG A 596 12.71 -26.53 -29.67
CA ARG A 596 13.43 -25.46 -30.39
C ARG A 596 12.76 -24.10 -30.20
N ARG A 597 11.43 -24.00 -30.34
CA ARG A 597 10.69 -22.74 -30.10
C ARG A 597 10.83 -22.29 -28.64
N ARG A 598 10.71 -23.22 -27.68
CA ARG A 598 10.89 -22.89 -26.27
C ARG A 598 12.33 -22.49 -25.95
N HIS A 599 13.32 -23.11 -26.58
CA HIS A 599 14.73 -22.75 -26.45
C HIS A 599 14.98 -21.31 -26.92
N GLN A 600 14.46 -20.94 -28.08
CA GLN A 600 14.54 -19.57 -28.60
C GLN A 600 13.85 -18.56 -27.67
N GLN A 601 12.64 -18.87 -27.18
CA GLN A 601 11.93 -18.00 -26.25
C GLN A 601 12.63 -17.86 -24.89
N ARG A 602 13.36 -18.90 -24.44
CA ARG A 602 14.12 -18.90 -23.19
C ARG A 602 15.51 -18.26 -23.33
N GLY A 603 16.04 -18.10 -24.55
CA GLY A 603 17.37 -17.55 -24.80
C GLY A 603 18.53 -18.50 -24.45
N GLY A 604 18.28 -19.82 -24.34
CA GLY A 604 19.33 -20.79 -24.01
C GLY A 604 18.83 -22.20 -23.66
N ALA A 605 19.80 -23.07 -23.34
CA ALA A 605 19.57 -24.45 -22.95
C ALA A 605 18.70 -24.54 -21.69
N ARG A 606 17.91 -25.61 -21.61
CA ARG A 606 17.00 -25.83 -20.49
C ARG A 606 17.79 -26.09 -19.20
N GLN A 607 17.67 -25.19 -18.22
CA GLN A 607 18.10 -25.50 -16.85
C GLN A 607 17.14 -26.54 -16.25
N LEU A 608 17.67 -27.65 -15.76
CA LEU A 608 16.94 -28.68 -15.03
C LEU A 608 16.35 -28.10 -13.73
N GLY A 609 15.13 -27.55 -13.79
CA GLY A 609 14.43 -27.06 -12.60
C GLY A 609 13.57 -25.81 -12.76
N THR A 610 13.65 -25.06 -13.85
CA THR A 610 12.79 -23.89 -14.08
C THR A 610 11.46 -24.23 -14.78
N ARG A 611 10.45 -23.39 -14.52
CA ARG A 611 9.03 -23.50 -14.91
C ARG A 611 8.81 -24.25 -16.23
N GLY A 612 8.35 -25.50 -16.15
CA GLY A 612 7.61 -26.15 -17.25
C GLY A 612 8.23 -27.37 -17.92
N GLY A 613 9.09 -28.14 -17.24
CA GLY A 613 9.77 -29.25 -17.89
C GLY A 613 9.63 -30.65 -17.28
N ILE A 614 9.00 -30.80 -16.12
CA ILE A 614 8.92 -32.11 -15.44
C ILE A 614 7.56 -32.76 -15.65
N PHE A 615 6.52 -31.93 -15.78
CA PHE A 615 5.16 -32.39 -15.99
C PHE A 615 4.88 -32.52 -17.48
N PRO A 616 4.17 -33.59 -17.89
CA PRO A 616 3.83 -33.80 -19.28
C PRO A 616 3.07 -32.58 -19.81
N GLN A 617 3.14 -32.42 -21.13
CA GLN A 617 2.32 -31.43 -21.81
C GLN A 617 0.85 -31.65 -21.46
N LYS A 618 0.05 -30.57 -21.36
CA LYS A 618 -1.39 -30.68 -21.02
C LYS A 618 -2.16 -31.61 -21.97
N ILE A 619 -1.62 -31.82 -23.16
CA ILE A 619 -2.00 -32.85 -24.13
C ILE A 619 -0.70 -33.48 -24.64
N GLY A 620 -0.62 -34.80 -24.63
CA GLY A 620 0.53 -35.58 -25.10
C GLY A 620 0.77 -35.40 -26.61
N ASP A 621 1.92 -35.82 -27.10
CA ASP A 621 2.26 -35.65 -28.52
C ASP A 621 1.32 -36.48 -29.42
N ALA A 622 0.94 -37.69 -28.99
CA ALA A 622 -0.09 -38.49 -29.64
C ALA A 622 -1.46 -37.79 -29.69
N GLU A 623 -1.90 -37.20 -28.57
CA GLU A 623 -3.17 -36.46 -28.48
C GLU A 623 -3.16 -35.20 -29.35
N ARG A 624 -2.00 -34.54 -29.48
CA ARG A 624 -1.83 -33.38 -30.37
C ARG A 624 -1.97 -33.77 -31.84
N VAL A 625 -1.36 -34.88 -32.24
CA VAL A 625 -1.49 -35.44 -33.59
C VAL A 625 -2.95 -35.82 -33.84
N LEU A 626 -3.59 -36.51 -32.91
CA LEU A 626 -4.99 -36.91 -32.99
C LEU A 626 -5.94 -35.69 -33.10
N ALA A 627 -5.77 -34.68 -32.24
CA ALA A 627 -6.55 -33.45 -32.29
C ALA A 627 -6.39 -32.73 -33.65
N ALA A 628 -5.19 -32.74 -34.22
CA ALA A 628 -4.92 -32.17 -35.53
C ALA A 628 -5.60 -32.97 -36.65
N VAL A 629 -5.53 -34.30 -36.61
CA VAL A 629 -6.23 -35.18 -37.57
C VAL A 629 -7.73 -34.91 -37.55
N LEU A 630 -8.35 -34.89 -36.37
CA LEU A 630 -9.80 -34.65 -36.22
C LEU A 630 -10.20 -33.25 -36.68
N PHE A 631 -9.39 -32.23 -36.37
CA PHE A 631 -9.65 -30.86 -36.79
C PHE A 631 -9.52 -30.67 -38.30
N HIS A 632 -8.45 -31.20 -38.92
CA HIS A 632 -8.20 -31.06 -40.36
C HIS A 632 -9.16 -31.87 -41.20
N ARG A 633 -9.64 -33.02 -40.69
CA ARG A 633 -10.79 -33.74 -41.26
C ARG A 633 -12.13 -33.02 -41.05
N ARG A 634 -12.19 -31.91 -40.31
CA ARG A 634 -13.43 -31.17 -40.00
C ARG A 634 -14.46 -31.98 -39.19
N VAL A 635 -14.00 -32.94 -38.38
CA VAL A 635 -14.86 -33.77 -37.51
C VAL A 635 -15.52 -32.92 -36.43
N CYS A 636 -14.82 -31.94 -35.86
CA CYS A 636 -15.35 -31.06 -34.82
C CYS A 636 -14.66 -29.67 -34.85
N THR A 637 -15.09 -28.76 -33.96
CA THR A 637 -14.46 -27.42 -33.83
C THR A 637 -13.30 -27.46 -32.83
N GLY A 638 -12.43 -26.44 -32.89
CA GLY A 638 -11.38 -26.27 -31.87
C GLY A 638 -11.93 -26.01 -30.46
N GLU A 639 -13.19 -25.58 -30.34
CA GLU A 639 -13.87 -25.43 -29.04
C GLU A 639 -14.28 -26.78 -28.48
N VAL A 640 -14.87 -27.65 -29.31
CA VAL A 640 -15.18 -29.03 -28.92
C VAL A 640 -13.90 -29.78 -28.55
N LEU A 641 -12.79 -29.61 -29.29
CA LEU A 641 -11.51 -30.20 -28.91
C LEU A 641 -10.94 -29.64 -27.60
N ALA A 642 -11.13 -28.34 -27.34
CA ALA A 642 -10.66 -27.73 -26.10
C ALA A 642 -11.42 -28.27 -24.89
N GLU A 643 -12.73 -28.45 -25.05
CA GLU A 643 -13.62 -29.07 -24.06
C GLU A 643 -13.28 -30.56 -23.86
N LEU A 644 -13.20 -31.33 -24.95
CA LEU A 644 -12.88 -32.77 -24.98
C LEU A 644 -11.55 -33.10 -24.29
N PHE A 645 -10.50 -32.32 -24.58
CA PHE A 645 -9.19 -32.48 -23.96
C PHE A 645 -9.04 -31.70 -22.64
N GLN A 646 -10.08 -30.99 -22.17
CA GLN A 646 -10.05 -30.18 -20.95
C GLN A 646 -8.88 -29.18 -20.90
N VAL A 647 -8.58 -28.55 -22.03
CA VAL A 647 -7.51 -27.55 -22.18
C VAL A 647 -8.03 -26.24 -22.76
N SER A 648 -7.23 -25.18 -22.68
CA SER A 648 -7.65 -23.89 -23.27
C SER A 648 -7.70 -23.97 -24.81
N ARG A 649 -8.59 -23.20 -25.42
CA ARG A 649 -8.65 -23.02 -26.89
C ARG A 649 -7.30 -22.64 -27.49
N ARG A 650 -6.50 -21.85 -26.76
CA ARG A 650 -5.12 -21.49 -27.14
C ARG A 650 -4.18 -22.68 -27.17
N THR A 651 -4.34 -23.62 -26.23
CA THR A 651 -3.54 -24.87 -26.19
C THR A 651 -3.83 -25.74 -27.41
N ILE A 652 -5.11 -25.93 -27.75
CA ILE A 652 -5.51 -26.63 -28.99
C ILE A 652 -5.00 -25.88 -30.22
N GLY A 653 -5.24 -24.56 -30.32
CA GLY A 653 -4.79 -23.78 -31.47
C GLY A 653 -3.28 -23.90 -31.74
N ASN A 654 -2.46 -23.89 -30.69
CA ASN A 654 -1.02 -24.11 -30.82
C ASN A 654 -0.68 -25.53 -31.31
N ALA A 655 -1.36 -26.56 -30.76
CA ALA A 655 -1.15 -27.94 -31.20
C ALA A 655 -1.51 -28.15 -32.67
N LEU A 656 -2.64 -27.58 -33.11
CA LEU A 656 -3.09 -27.62 -34.50
C LEU A 656 -2.06 -26.98 -35.44
N LEU A 657 -1.56 -25.79 -35.11
CA LEU A 657 -0.54 -25.10 -35.91
C LEU A 657 0.77 -25.89 -35.99
N ASP A 658 1.20 -26.47 -34.86
CA ASP A 658 2.46 -27.21 -34.79
C ASP A 658 2.41 -28.51 -35.62
N VAL A 659 1.30 -29.25 -35.59
CA VAL A 659 1.13 -30.51 -36.33
C VAL A 659 0.81 -30.28 -37.80
N ARG A 660 0.02 -29.24 -38.14
CA ARG A 660 -0.35 -28.92 -39.52
C ARG A 660 0.87 -28.82 -40.44
N LEU A 661 1.90 -28.10 -39.99
CA LEU A 661 3.11 -27.89 -40.76
C LEU A 661 3.85 -29.22 -41.01
N LEU A 662 3.82 -30.15 -40.06
CA LEU A 662 4.45 -31.46 -40.21
C LEU A 662 3.65 -32.36 -41.17
N LEU A 663 2.31 -32.30 -41.12
CA LEU A 663 1.45 -33.01 -42.08
C LEU A 663 1.65 -32.48 -43.51
N GLU A 664 1.80 -31.16 -43.67
CA GLU A 664 2.09 -30.53 -44.97
C GLU A 664 3.51 -30.91 -45.47
N GLU A 665 4.53 -30.91 -44.59
CA GLU A 665 5.89 -31.36 -44.92
C GLU A 665 5.96 -32.82 -45.37
N ASP A 666 5.13 -33.70 -44.78
CA ASP A 666 5.08 -35.13 -45.11
C ASP A 666 4.08 -35.44 -46.26
N GLY A 667 3.48 -34.43 -46.89
CA GLY A 667 2.54 -34.59 -48.00
C GLY A 667 1.23 -35.32 -47.63
N PHE A 668 0.86 -35.30 -46.34
CA PHE A 668 -0.25 -36.10 -45.83
C PHE A 668 -1.59 -35.36 -45.99
N HIS A 669 -2.40 -35.77 -46.96
CA HIS A 669 -3.69 -35.15 -47.25
C HIS A 669 -4.86 -35.89 -46.58
N LEU A 670 -5.45 -35.26 -45.56
CA LEU A 670 -6.61 -35.78 -44.84
C LEU A 670 -7.91 -35.48 -45.59
N LYS A 671 -8.69 -36.53 -45.90
CA LYS A 671 -10.03 -36.38 -46.50
C LYS A 671 -11.03 -35.82 -45.48
N PRO A 672 -11.87 -34.84 -45.84
CA PRO A 672 -12.93 -34.34 -44.95
C PRO A 672 -13.85 -35.47 -44.47
N ALA A 673 -14.21 -35.44 -43.19
CA ALA A 673 -15.16 -36.34 -42.59
C ALA A 673 -16.59 -36.07 -43.09
N PRO A 674 -17.43 -37.11 -43.20
CA PRO A 674 -18.80 -36.97 -43.71
C PRO A 674 -19.71 -36.18 -42.78
N ARG A 675 -19.39 -36.11 -41.47
CA ARG A 675 -20.20 -35.43 -40.47
C ARG A 675 -19.34 -34.60 -39.53
N LYS A 676 -19.88 -33.45 -39.10
CA LYS A 676 -19.27 -32.54 -38.14
C LYS A 676 -20.08 -32.49 -36.84
N HIS A 677 -19.42 -32.72 -35.71
CA HIS A 677 -20.00 -32.72 -34.37
C HIS A 677 -19.79 -31.36 -33.70
N ARG A 678 -20.85 -30.84 -33.04
CA ARG A 678 -20.86 -29.52 -32.40
C ARG A 678 -20.72 -29.56 -30.88
N THR A 679 -20.88 -30.72 -30.26
CA THR A 679 -20.74 -30.94 -28.81
C THR A 679 -19.88 -32.17 -28.55
N VAL A 680 -19.27 -32.24 -27.37
CA VAL A 680 -18.47 -33.39 -26.94
C VAL A 680 -19.32 -34.67 -26.89
N ASP A 681 -20.51 -34.59 -26.30
CA ASP A 681 -21.41 -35.74 -26.17
C ASP A 681 -21.82 -36.33 -27.52
N ALA A 682 -22.12 -35.47 -28.50
CA ALA A 682 -22.49 -35.91 -29.85
C ALA A 682 -21.32 -36.53 -30.63
N LEU A 683 -20.07 -36.15 -30.29
CA LEU A 683 -18.87 -36.75 -30.87
C LEU A 683 -18.61 -38.13 -30.24
N LEU A 684 -18.65 -38.23 -28.91
CA LEU A 684 -18.42 -39.49 -28.20
C LEU A 684 -19.51 -40.53 -28.51
N ALA A 685 -20.78 -40.12 -28.63
CA ALA A 685 -21.88 -41.01 -29.00
C ALA A 685 -21.81 -41.52 -30.45
N SER A 686 -20.97 -40.93 -31.30
CA SER A 686 -20.85 -41.35 -32.71
C SER A 686 -19.87 -42.50 -32.94
N VAL A 687 -19.10 -42.87 -31.91
CA VAL A 687 -18.14 -43.99 -31.96
C VAL A 687 -18.82 -45.25 -31.42
N PRO A 688 -18.75 -46.41 -32.10
CA PRO A 688 -19.27 -47.65 -31.56
C PRO A 688 -18.52 -48.00 -30.26
N GLN A 689 -19.24 -48.17 -29.13
CA GLN A 689 -18.60 -48.68 -27.92
C GLN A 689 -18.10 -50.09 -28.19
N GLN A 690 -16.80 -50.33 -28.06
CA GLN A 690 -16.24 -51.68 -28.11
C GLN A 690 -16.89 -52.49 -26.98
N GLY A 691 -17.54 -53.60 -27.36
CA GLY A 691 -18.14 -54.52 -26.40
C GLY A 691 -17.10 -55.03 -25.42
N ASN A 692 -17.48 -55.08 -24.14
CA ASN A 692 -16.83 -55.98 -23.18
C ASN A 692 -16.74 -57.38 -23.83
N PRO A 693 -15.60 -58.09 -23.72
CA PRO A 693 -15.62 -59.52 -24.00
C PRO A 693 -16.68 -60.19 -23.09
N PRO A 694 -17.45 -61.17 -23.58
CA PRO A 694 -18.33 -61.94 -22.71
C PRO A 694 -17.49 -62.60 -21.61
N ARG A 695 -18.05 -62.58 -20.40
CA ARG A 695 -17.46 -62.87 -19.08
C ARG A 695 -16.43 -63.99 -19.02
#